data_AF-A0AA35SYU6-F1
#
_entry.id   AF-A0AA35SYU6-F1
#
_cell.length_a   1.000
_cell.length_b   1.000
_cell.length_c   1.000
_cell.angle_alpha   90.00
_cell.angle_beta   90.00
_cell.angle_gamma   90.00
#
_symmetry.space_group_name_H-M   'P 1'
#
loop_
_entity.id
_entity.type
_entity.pdbx_description
1 polymer ?
#
loop_
_entity_poly.entity_id
_entity_poly.type
_entity_poly.pdbx_seq_one_letter_code
_entity_poly.pdbx_strand_id
1 'polypeptide(L)'
;MRDQVRIGLLRMHRMFQDRVGRLEKPEDAVPAKLVNVRPVTGAIREFFGGDKLSQFMDQTNPLAELTHKRRLSALGRGGLTRERAGFDVRDVHASHYGRICPIETPEGANIGLLSSLAAYARIDRLGFIETPYWPVIKQLRPESVQYLTADLEEQFRIAQANSGFDDFYQFTDELVEVREGDNYRLAPPATVEYADVSPLQIMSVSAALIPFLEHDDANRALMGCNMQRQAVPLLQPQAPIVGTGIESRVARDSGQVLLSRVQGSVVSVNGREILVVDDAGQEHAHRLIKFARTNQGTCLNQRPVVQKGDRVNAGETLADSSSTDGGELALGQNVLVAFMSWEGYNYEDAIIISERLVKDDQFTSVHIEKYEVESRSTKLGDEEITRDIPNVGEGNLRDLDERGIIRIGADVGPGDILVGKVTPKGETEMTAEERLLRAIFGEKSKDVRDTSLRVPHGQRGKVIGVKALSREKDQLPPDVNEAIRVWVAQTRKISVGDKMAGRHGNKGVVSRILPEEDMPFLSDGTPVDIILNPIGVPSRMNLGQVLESHLGWAARSLNFQALTPVFEGADDNNIEDSLARCSPPTFAKFQLFDGRSGEAFDQPVAVGSIYMLKLIHLVEDKIHARSTGPYSMITQQPLGGKAQFGGQRFGEMEVWALEAYSAAHNLQEVLTIKSDDVTGRVNTYESIVKGNPITQPGIPESFNVLLKELQSLGLNVRLEDEEEQEDGSLGLPGEDDYLFTAEVN
;
A
#
# COMPACT_ATOMS: atom_id res chain seq x y z
N MET A 1 -16.96 -12.72 14.75
CA MET A 1 -18.28 -12.97 14.12
C MET A 1 -19.26 -13.74 15.01
N ARG A 2 -18.93 -14.96 15.50
CA ARG A 2 -19.81 -15.75 16.39
C ARG A 2 -20.40 -14.94 17.54
N ASP A 3 -19.57 -14.14 18.22
CA ASP A 3 -20.02 -13.34 19.36
C ASP A 3 -20.96 -12.20 18.95
N GLN A 4 -20.77 -11.59 17.77
CA GLN A 4 -21.67 -10.57 17.24
C GLN A 4 -23.03 -11.16 16.86
N VAL A 5 -23.04 -12.36 16.26
CA VAL A 5 -24.27 -13.11 16.00
C VAL A 5 -24.97 -13.44 17.33
N ARG A 6 -24.23 -13.88 18.35
CA ARG A 6 -24.77 -14.14 19.70
C ARG A 6 -25.42 -12.88 20.30
N ILE A 7 -24.75 -11.72 20.22
CA ILE A 7 -25.32 -10.43 20.69
C ILE A 7 -26.59 -10.09 19.91
N GLY A 8 -26.58 -10.25 18.59
CA GLY A 8 -27.75 -10.05 17.74
C GLY A 8 -28.92 -10.96 18.12
N LEU A 9 -28.65 -12.24 18.40
CA LEU A 9 -29.64 -13.23 18.84
C LEU A 9 -30.18 -12.92 20.25
N LEU A 10 -29.34 -12.44 21.18
CA LEU A 10 -29.80 -12.00 22.51
C LEU A 10 -30.74 -10.79 22.41
N ARG A 11 -30.41 -9.82 21.55
CA ARG A 11 -31.30 -8.67 21.27
C ARG A 11 -32.62 -9.13 20.64
N MET A 12 -32.56 -10.09 19.70
CA MET A 12 -33.76 -10.69 19.10
C MET A 12 -34.60 -11.45 20.14
N HIS A 13 -33.96 -12.19 21.05
CA HIS A 13 -34.63 -12.93 22.12
C HIS A 13 -35.39 -12.00 23.07
N ARG A 14 -34.79 -10.88 23.47
CA ARG A 14 -35.47 -9.86 24.27
C ARG A 14 -36.70 -9.30 23.56
N MET A 15 -36.59 -8.96 22.28
CA MET A 15 -37.73 -8.50 21.49
C MET A 15 -38.82 -9.56 21.34
N PHE A 16 -38.42 -10.83 21.22
CA PHE A 16 -39.34 -11.95 21.19
C PHE A 16 -40.12 -12.06 22.50
N GLN A 17 -39.44 -11.99 23.65
CA GLN A 17 -40.09 -11.99 24.97
C GLN A 17 -41.07 -10.82 25.13
N ASP A 18 -40.66 -9.60 24.74
CA ASP A 18 -41.52 -8.42 24.80
C ASP A 18 -42.78 -8.58 23.91
N ARG A 19 -42.63 -9.20 22.72
CA ARG A 19 -43.76 -9.45 21.81
C ARG A 19 -44.69 -10.53 22.34
N VAL A 20 -44.15 -11.61 22.91
CA VAL A 20 -44.95 -12.66 23.55
C VAL A 20 -45.74 -12.10 24.73
N GLY A 21 -45.13 -11.24 25.55
CA GLY A 21 -45.81 -10.58 26.67
C GLY A 21 -46.92 -9.60 26.25
N ARG A 22 -46.97 -9.21 24.97
CA ARG A 22 -48.01 -8.33 24.39
C ARG A 22 -49.10 -9.10 23.64
N LEU A 23 -49.04 -10.42 23.57
CA LEU A 23 -50.08 -11.22 22.93
C LEU A 23 -51.31 -11.28 23.84
N GLU A 24 -52.47 -10.90 23.32
CA GLU A 24 -53.74 -11.03 24.03
C GLU A 24 -54.30 -12.46 23.95
N LYS A 25 -54.01 -13.19 22.87
CA LYS A 25 -54.49 -14.56 22.63
C LYS A 25 -53.34 -15.48 22.20
N PRO A 26 -53.32 -16.75 22.67
CA PRO A 26 -52.29 -17.72 22.27
C PRO A 26 -52.27 -18.04 20.76
N GLU A 27 -53.43 -17.93 20.10
CA GLU A 27 -53.60 -18.22 18.67
C GLU A 27 -52.91 -17.17 17.75
N ASP A 28 -52.58 -15.99 18.29
CA ASP A 28 -51.88 -14.93 17.56
C ASP A 28 -50.35 -15.12 17.50
N ALA A 29 -49.83 -16.17 18.15
CA ALA A 29 -48.41 -16.50 18.25
C ALA A 29 -47.83 -17.08 16.95
N VAL A 30 -47.87 -16.31 15.86
CA VAL A 30 -47.30 -16.70 14.56
C VAL A 30 -45.80 -16.35 14.51
N PRO A 31 -44.90 -17.26 14.08
CA PRO A 31 -43.45 -17.01 14.04
C PRO A 31 -43.05 -15.71 13.34
N ALA A 32 -43.71 -15.35 12.23
CA ALA A 32 -43.43 -14.11 11.49
C ALA A 32 -43.75 -12.84 12.31
N LYS A 33 -44.73 -12.88 13.22
CA LYS A 33 -45.05 -11.76 14.12
C LYS A 33 -44.07 -11.67 15.28
N LEU A 34 -43.50 -12.79 15.71
CA LEU A 34 -42.65 -12.87 16.90
C LEU A 34 -41.16 -12.68 16.60
N VAL A 35 -40.68 -13.19 15.46
CA VAL A 35 -39.26 -13.13 15.08
C VAL A 35 -38.97 -11.85 14.29
N ASN A 36 -37.98 -11.09 14.75
CA ASN A 36 -37.47 -9.94 14.02
C ASN A 36 -35.96 -10.10 13.78
N VAL A 37 -35.55 -10.22 12.52
CA VAL A 37 -34.15 -10.41 12.15
C VAL A 37 -33.32 -9.11 12.14
N ARG A 38 -33.96 -7.93 12.24
CA ARG A 38 -33.28 -6.63 12.19
C ARG A 38 -32.12 -6.52 13.19
N PRO A 39 -32.24 -6.92 14.48
CA PRO A 39 -31.13 -6.84 15.42
C PRO A 39 -29.94 -7.71 15.04
N VAL A 40 -30.18 -8.88 14.44
CA VAL A 40 -29.12 -9.79 13.96
C VAL A 40 -28.42 -9.18 12.75
N THR A 41 -29.19 -8.77 11.74
CA THR A 41 -28.61 -8.13 10.54
C THR A 41 -27.89 -6.83 10.86
N GLY A 42 -28.40 -6.04 11.81
CA GLY A 42 -27.77 -4.81 12.28
C GLY A 42 -26.43 -5.07 12.96
N ALA A 43 -26.35 -6.06 13.86
CA ALA A 43 -25.10 -6.43 14.52
C ALA A 43 -24.04 -6.92 13.52
N ILE A 44 -24.45 -7.68 12.50
CA ILE A 44 -23.55 -8.14 11.44
C ILE A 44 -23.05 -6.96 10.59
N ARG A 45 -23.94 -6.06 10.18
CA ARG A 45 -23.58 -4.87 9.40
C ARG A 45 -22.66 -3.94 10.17
N GLU A 46 -22.90 -3.75 11.47
CA GLU A 46 -22.05 -2.94 12.35
C GLU A 46 -20.63 -3.53 12.43
N PHE A 47 -20.51 -4.85 12.53
CA PHE A 47 -19.21 -5.51 12.57
C PHE A 47 -18.43 -5.32 11.27
N PHE A 48 -19.01 -5.65 10.12
CA PHE A 48 -18.29 -5.53 8.84
C PHE A 48 -18.09 -4.08 8.38
N GLY A 49 -19.00 -3.17 8.76
CA GLY A 49 -18.97 -1.78 8.34
C GLY A 49 -18.18 -0.82 9.23
N GLY A 50 -17.96 -1.17 10.51
CA GLY A 50 -17.35 -0.23 11.47
C GLY A 50 -16.37 -0.82 12.48
N ASP A 51 -16.18 -2.15 12.53
CA ASP A 51 -15.20 -2.74 13.44
C ASP A 51 -13.77 -2.56 12.93
N LYS A 52 -12.83 -2.27 13.84
CA LYS A 52 -11.40 -2.06 13.51
C LYS A 52 -10.72 -3.32 12.96
N LEU A 53 -11.28 -4.50 13.21
CA LEU A 53 -10.80 -5.77 12.65
C LEU A 53 -11.28 -6.01 11.21
N SER A 54 -12.38 -5.35 10.79
CA SER A 54 -12.86 -5.41 9.40
C SER A 54 -12.15 -4.34 8.58
N GLN A 55 -11.01 -4.70 8.00
CA GLN A 55 -10.14 -3.77 7.27
C GLN A 55 -10.31 -3.91 5.77
N PHE A 56 -10.10 -2.82 5.04
CA PHE A 56 -9.91 -2.89 3.60
C PHE A 56 -8.72 -3.77 3.29
N MET A 57 -8.94 -4.75 2.43
CA MET A 57 -7.93 -5.73 2.11
C MET A 57 -6.77 -5.07 1.36
N ASP A 58 -5.55 -5.24 1.87
CA ASP A 58 -4.33 -4.95 1.13
C ASP A 58 -4.18 -5.93 -0.05
N GLN A 59 -4.28 -5.39 -1.25
CA GLN A 59 -4.24 -6.07 -2.54
C GLN A 59 -3.26 -5.36 -3.48
N THR A 60 -2.17 -4.82 -2.92
CA THR A 60 -1.08 -4.28 -3.74
C THR A 60 -0.52 -5.37 -4.67
N ASN A 61 -0.23 -6.55 -4.11
CA ASN A 61 0.21 -7.76 -4.80
C ASN A 61 -0.28 -9.04 -4.06
N PRO A 62 -0.07 -10.27 -4.60
CA PRO A 62 -0.56 -11.51 -3.98
C PRO A 62 -0.03 -11.77 -2.56
N LEU A 63 1.24 -11.42 -2.29
CA LEU A 63 1.86 -11.58 -0.98
C LEU A 63 1.21 -10.66 0.06
N ALA A 64 0.94 -9.41 -0.31
CA ALA A 64 0.26 -8.45 0.56
C ALA A 64 -1.11 -8.98 1.03
N GLU A 65 -1.87 -9.58 0.11
CA GLU A 65 -3.16 -10.21 0.37
C GLU A 65 -3.03 -11.40 1.33
N LEU A 66 -2.09 -12.31 1.06
CA LEU A 66 -1.88 -13.50 1.88
C LEU A 66 -1.46 -13.14 3.30
N THR A 67 -0.48 -12.25 3.43
CA THR A 67 -0.01 -11.76 4.71
C THR A 67 -1.11 -11.04 5.48
N HIS A 68 -1.92 -10.21 4.83
CA HIS A 68 -2.98 -9.47 5.51
C HIS A 68 -4.04 -10.41 6.11
N LYS A 69 -4.34 -11.52 5.43
CA LYS A 69 -5.23 -12.59 5.96
C LYS A 69 -4.63 -13.33 7.17
N ARG A 70 -3.30 -13.36 7.31
CA ARG A 70 -2.56 -14.05 8.38
C ARG A 70 -2.09 -13.12 9.51
N ARG A 71 -2.52 -11.85 9.51
CA ARG A 71 -2.13 -10.85 10.50
C ARG A 71 -2.86 -11.06 11.83
N LEU A 72 -2.10 -11.06 12.91
CA LEU A 72 -2.56 -11.04 14.29
C LEU A 72 -2.61 -9.60 14.79
N SER A 73 -3.67 -9.25 15.52
CA SER A 73 -3.86 -7.91 16.08
C SER A 73 -4.21 -7.99 17.56
N ALA A 74 -3.39 -7.37 18.39
CA ALA A 74 -3.70 -7.13 19.80
C ALA A 74 -4.72 -5.99 19.99
N LEU A 75 -4.93 -5.18 18.95
CA LEU A 75 -5.91 -4.10 18.91
C LEU A 75 -7.29 -4.64 18.51
N GLY A 76 -8.36 -4.05 19.05
CA GLY A 76 -9.74 -4.38 18.67
C GLY A 76 -10.68 -4.37 19.88
N ARG A 77 -11.95 -4.74 19.65
CA ARG A 77 -12.92 -4.90 20.75
C ARG A 77 -12.45 -6.04 21.68
N GLY A 78 -12.27 -5.75 22.97
CA GLY A 78 -11.77 -6.71 23.95
C GLY A 78 -10.25 -6.88 23.98
N GLY A 79 -9.52 -6.23 23.06
CA GLY A 79 -8.06 -6.17 23.07
C GLY A 79 -7.53 -4.91 23.78
N LEU A 80 -6.30 -4.55 23.46
CA LEU A 80 -5.62 -3.38 24.00
C LEU A 80 -5.89 -2.12 23.17
N THR A 81 -5.78 -0.96 23.80
CA THR A 81 -5.64 0.32 23.10
C THR A 81 -4.17 0.65 22.92
N ARG A 82 -3.84 1.41 21.86
CA ARG A 82 -2.45 1.78 21.54
C ARG A 82 -1.75 2.46 22.72
N GLU A 83 -2.46 3.36 23.40
CA GLU A 83 -1.95 4.16 24.53
C GLU A 83 -1.72 3.34 25.80
N ARG A 84 -2.44 2.22 25.98
CA ARG A 84 -2.34 1.38 27.18
C ARG A 84 -1.43 0.17 26.98
N ALA A 85 -1.01 -0.10 25.75
CA ALA A 85 -0.16 -1.24 25.46
C ALA A 85 1.30 -0.93 25.85
N GLY A 86 1.73 -1.51 26.98
CA GLY A 86 3.09 -1.42 27.49
C GLY A 86 4.12 -2.18 26.64
N PHE A 87 5.38 -2.11 27.07
CA PHE A 87 6.51 -2.71 26.36
C PHE A 87 6.44 -4.24 26.33
N ASP A 88 6.07 -4.89 27.43
CA ASP A 88 6.04 -6.36 27.54
C ASP A 88 5.12 -7.04 26.51
N VAL A 89 4.04 -6.37 26.10
CA VAL A 89 3.11 -6.90 25.09
C VAL A 89 3.63 -6.72 23.67
N ARG A 90 4.53 -5.76 23.46
CA ARG A 90 5.10 -5.44 22.16
C ARG A 90 6.37 -6.25 21.87
N ASP A 91 7.02 -6.75 22.91
CA ASP A 91 8.28 -7.47 22.80
C ASP A 91 8.08 -8.88 22.25
N VAL A 92 9.17 -9.47 21.75
CA VAL A 92 9.18 -10.84 21.25
C VAL A 92 9.35 -11.79 22.43
N HIS A 93 8.27 -12.53 22.74
CA HIS A 93 8.30 -13.55 23.78
C HIS A 93 8.86 -14.87 23.24
N ALA A 94 9.53 -15.68 24.09
CA ALA A 94 10.13 -16.95 23.68
C ALA A 94 9.10 -17.94 23.08
N SER A 95 7.88 -17.96 23.62
CA SER A 95 6.79 -18.80 23.09
C SER A 95 6.30 -18.39 21.69
N HIS A 96 6.72 -17.23 21.16
CA HIS A 96 6.44 -16.86 19.77
C HIS A 96 7.16 -17.78 18.76
N TYR A 97 8.20 -18.50 19.19
CA TYR A 97 8.93 -19.45 18.37
C TYR A 97 7.99 -20.41 17.63
N GLY A 98 8.08 -20.44 16.30
CA GLY A 98 7.21 -21.30 15.47
C GLY A 98 5.75 -20.85 15.33
N ARG A 99 5.32 -19.80 16.05
CA ARG A 99 3.92 -19.36 16.16
C ARG A 99 3.70 -17.98 15.55
N ILE A 100 4.49 -17.00 15.97
CA ILE A 100 4.41 -15.60 15.56
C ILE A 100 5.79 -15.21 15.07
N CYS A 101 5.86 -14.60 13.88
CA CYS A 101 7.13 -14.19 13.33
C CYS A 101 7.77 -13.07 14.19
N PRO A 102 9.06 -13.20 14.56
CA PRO A 102 9.76 -12.18 15.35
C PRO A 102 10.17 -10.95 14.51
N ILE A 103 10.19 -11.07 13.19
CA ILE A 103 10.64 -10.01 12.26
C ILE A 103 9.47 -9.18 11.74
N GLU A 104 8.36 -9.83 11.36
CA GLU A 104 7.30 -9.14 10.63
C GLU A 104 6.35 -8.36 11.54
N THR A 105 6.65 -7.08 11.74
CA THR A 105 5.79 -6.09 12.40
C THR A 105 5.92 -4.71 11.74
N PRO A 106 4.92 -3.82 11.83
CA PRO A 106 5.06 -2.45 11.34
C PRO A 106 6.06 -1.62 12.15
N GLU A 107 6.87 -0.79 11.49
CA GLU A 107 7.88 0.09 12.14
C GLU A 107 7.27 1.25 12.96
N GLY A 108 6.03 1.62 12.67
CA GLY A 108 5.38 2.79 13.28
C GLY A 108 4.79 2.52 14.67
N ALA A 109 3.84 3.36 15.09
CA ALA A 109 3.20 3.28 16.42
C ALA A 109 2.54 1.92 16.76
N ASN A 110 2.29 1.07 15.76
CA ASN A 110 1.69 -0.25 15.92
C ASN A 110 2.72 -1.39 16.10
N ILE A 111 4.01 -1.08 16.22
CA ILE A 111 5.07 -2.07 16.44
C ILE A 111 4.73 -3.01 17.61
N GLY A 112 4.88 -4.32 17.38
CA GLY A 112 4.57 -5.40 18.32
C GLY A 112 3.07 -5.67 18.55
N LEU A 113 2.18 -4.73 18.21
CA LEU A 113 0.73 -4.92 18.34
C LEU A 113 0.08 -5.58 17.14
N LEU A 114 0.76 -5.50 16.00
CA LEU A 114 0.42 -6.17 14.76
C LEU A 114 1.60 -7.04 14.38
N SER A 115 1.36 -8.34 14.25
CA SER A 115 2.36 -9.34 13.87
C SER A 115 1.77 -10.32 12.89
N SER A 116 2.60 -11.14 12.25
CA SER A 116 2.14 -12.19 11.33
C SER A 116 2.34 -13.58 11.93
N LEU A 117 1.43 -14.51 11.62
CA LEU A 117 1.63 -15.92 11.91
C LEU A 117 2.89 -16.44 11.21
N ALA A 118 3.61 -17.33 11.89
CA ALA A 118 4.71 -18.06 11.28
C ALA A 118 4.21 -19.04 10.20
N ALA A 119 5.13 -19.57 9.38
CA ALA A 119 4.78 -20.34 8.18
C ALA A 119 3.96 -21.60 8.48
N TYR A 120 4.41 -22.40 9.45
CA TYR A 120 3.80 -23.69 9.79
C TYR A 120 2.81 -23.62 10.95
N ALA A 121 2.65 -22.43 11.56
CA ALA A 121 1.73 -22.20 12.66
C ALA A 121 0.28 -22.54 12.26
N ARG A 122 -0.44 -23.21 13.17
CA ARG A 122 -1.88 -23.46 13.03
C ARG A 122 -2.63 -23.03 14.29
N ILE A 123 -3.92 -22.77 14.15
CA ILE A 123 -4.78 -22.44 15.28
C ILE A 123 -5.61 -23.68 15.62
N ASP A 124 -5.57 -24.09 16.88
CA ASP A 124 -6.35 -25.22 17.38
C ASP A 124 -7.84 -24.87 17.53
N ARG A 125 -8.65 -25.79 18.07
CA ARG A 125 -10.10 -25.55 18.26
C ARG A 125 -10.41 -24.52 19.35
N LEU A 126 -9.52 -24.33 20.32
CA LEU A 126 -9.70 -23.41 21.45
C LEU A 126 -9.21 -21.99 21.12
N GLY A 127 -8.34 -21.84 20.12
CA GLY A 127 -7.76 -20.58 19.68
C GLY A 127 -6.29 -20.41 20.03
N PHE A 128 -5.62 -21.44 20.55
CA PHE A 128 -4.18 -21.45 20.78
C PHE A 128 -3.43 -21.69 19.46
N ILE A 129 -2.26 -21.04 19.33
CA ILE A 129 -1.38 -21.25 18.19
C ILE A 129 -0.45 -22.43 18.51
N GLU A 130 -0.47 -23.43 17.64
CA GLU A 130 0.38 -24.61 17.73
C GLU A 130 1.45 -24.56 16.63
N THR A 131 2.63 -25.08 16.94
CA THR A 131 3.75 -25.24 16.01
C THR A 131 4.15 -26.72 15.93
N PRO A 132 4.57 -27.23 14.76
CA PRO A 132 4.93 -28.63 14.60
C PRO A 132 6.33 -28.95 15.13
N TYR A 133 6.50 -30.15 15.68
CA TYR A 133 7.76 -30.74 16.11
C TYR A 133 7.84 -32.22 15.73
N TRP A 134 9.04 -32.73 15.49
CA TRP A 134 9.30 -34.14 15.31
C TRP A 134 9.63 -34.82 16.65
N PRO A 135 8.91 -35.89 17.05
CA PRO A 135 9.24 -36.64 18.25
C PRO A 135 10.48 -37.53 18.03
N VAL A 136 11.47 -37.41 18.92
CA VAL A 136 12.74 -38.16 18.89
C VAL A 136 12.59 -39.46 19.70
N ILE A 137 11.63 -40.33 19.36
CA ILE A 137 11.48 -41.64 20.03
C ILE A 137 12.42 -42.65 19.37
N LYS A 138 13.72 -42.61 19.72
CA LYS A 138 14.82 -43.52 19.26
C LYS A 138 15.05 -43.66 17.75
N GLN A 139 14.12 -43.22 16.90
CA GLN A 139 14.19 -43.08 15.45
C GLN A 139 13.22 -41.97 15.06
N LEU A 140 13.74 -40.87 14.54
CA LEU A 140 12.96 -39.79 13.94
C LEU A 140 12.22 -40.36 12.71
N ARG A 141 10.89 -40.39 12.73
CA ARG A 141 10.07 -40.77 11.58
C ARG A 141 9.33 -39.53 11.06
N PRO A 142 9.53 -39.10 9.79
CA PRO A 142 8.92 -37.89 9.24
C PRO A 142 7.38 -37.84 9.35
N GLU A 143 6.72 -38.99 9.34
CA GLU A 143 5.26 -39.14 9.38
C GLU A 143 4.63 -38.88 10.76
N SER A 144 5.45 -38.60 11.79
CA SER A 144 5.03 -38.54 13.19
C SER A 144 4.93 -37.13 13.79
N VAL A 145 4.95 -36.08 12.96
CA VAL A 145 4.88 -34.67 13.38
C VAL A 145 3.75 -34.42 14.38
N GLN A 146 4.10 -33.86 15.53
CA GLN A 146 3.15 -33.46 16.56
C GLN A 146 3.13 -31.94 16.69
N TYR A 147 1.93 -31.39 16.84
CA TYR A 147 1.74 -29.96 17.04
C TYR A 147 1.57 -29.69 18.53
N LEU A 148 2.38 -28.79 19.07
CA LEU A 148 2.39 -28.47 20.49
C LEU A 148 1.94 -27.02 20.74
N THR A 149 1.14 -26.83 21.78
CA THR A 149 0.84 -25.53 22.37
C THR A 149 2.03 -25.03 23.19
N ALA A 150 2.06 -23.73 23.51
CA ALA A 150 3.19 -23.10 24.19
C ALA A 150 3.47 -23.71 25.58
N ASP A 151 2.42 -24.03 26.33
CA ASP A 151 2.48 -24.61 27.68
C ASP A 151 2.98 -26.05 27.72
N LEU A 152 2.74 -26.82 26.64
CA LEU A 152 3.26 -28.18 26.50
C LEU A 152 4.72 -28.16 26.05
N GLU A 153 5.07 -27.24 25.15
CA GLU A 153 6.41 -27.07 24.62
C GLU A 153 7.47 -26.82 25.71
N GLU A 154 7.14 -26.01 26.72
CA GLU A 154 8.05 -25.66 27.83
C GLU A 154 8.55 -26.87 28.63
N GLN A 155 7.87 -28.02 28.55
CA GLN A 155 8.19 -29.22 29.33
C GLN A 155 9.24 -30.11 28.65
N PHE A 156 9.58 -29.83 27.39
CA PHE A 156 10.44 -30.68 26.58
C PHE A 156 11.74 -30.00 26.18
N ARG A 157 12.76 -30.81 25.91
CA ARG A 157 14.00 -30.39 25.27
C ARG A 157 13.87 -30.55 23.76
N ILE A 158 13.95 -29.43 23.07
CA ILE A 158 13.72 -29.35 21.63
C ILE A 158 15.02 -28.98 20.94
N ALA A 159 15.51 -29.87 20.08
CA ALA A 159 16.68 -29.61 19.24
C ALA A 159 16.32 -28.74 18.03
N GLN A 160 17.27 -27.89 17.62
CA GLN A 160 17.11 -27.04 16.43
C GLN A 160 17.10 -27.88 15.14
N ALA A 161 16.40 -27.38 14.11
CA ALA A 161 16.32 -28.04 12.80
C ALA A 161 17.69 -28.24 12.13
N ASN A 162 18.65 -27.36 12.40
CA ASN A 162 20.00 -27.38 11.82
C ASN A 162 20.94 -28.40 12.49
N SER A 163 20.46 -29.17 13.47
CA SER A 163 21.25 -30.23 14.09
C SER A 163 21.60 -31.30 13.06
N GLY A 164 22.82 -31.83 13.10
CA GLY A 164 23.25 -32.87 12.18
C GLY A 164 22.52 -34.20 12.41
N PHE A 165 21.93 -34.77 11.35
CA PHE A 165 21.27 -36.07 11.36
C PHE A 165 21.94 -37.03 10.35
N ASP A 166 22.05 -38.31 10.69
CA ASP A 166 22.47 -39.35 9.75
C ASP A 166 21.28 -39.90 8.91
N ASP A 167 21.57 -40.81 7.97
CA ASP A 167 20.55 -41.46 7.12
C ASP A 167 19.50 -42.27 7.91
N PHE A 168 19.78 -42.60 9.17
CA PHE A 168 18.88 -43.28 10.09
C PHE A 168 18.15 -42.30 11.03
N TYR A 169 18.30 -41.00 10.78
CA TYR A 169 17.81 -39.90 11.57
C TYR A 169 18.22 -39.98 13.05
N GLN A 170 19.50 -40.19 13.28
CA GLN A 170 20.16 -40.07 14.58
C GLN A 170 21.04 -38.83 14.59
N PHE A 171 21.15 -38.18 15.75
CA PHE A 171 22.06 -37.04 15.90
C PHE A 171 23.51 -37.47 15.69
N THR A 172 24.24 -36.72 14.87
CA THR A 172 25.67 -37.00 14.58
C THR A 172 26.59 -36.48 15.68
N ASP A 173 26.19 -35.43 16.39
CA ASP A 173 27.01 -34.75 17.39
C ASP A 173 26.82 -35.33 18.81
N GLU A 174 27.88 -35.31 19.62
CA GLU A 174 27.82 -35.78 21.01
C GLU A 174 26.99 -34.86 21.92
N LEU A 175 26.91 -33.58 21.56
CA LEU A 175 26.14 -32.55 22.25
C LEU A 175 25.38 -31.74 21.21
N VAL A 176 24.07 -31.55 21.44
CA VAL A 176 23.16 -30.87 20.52
C VAL A 176 22.61 -29.62 21.20
N GLU A 177 22.46 -28.53 20.46
CA GLU A 177 21.81 -27.32 20.94
C GLU A 177 20.31 -27.57 21.12
N VAL A 178 19.84 -27.40 22.35
CA VAL A 178 18.44 -27.57 22.71
C VAL A 178 17.89 -26.34 23.41
N ARG A 179 16.59 -26.12 23.17
CA ARG A 179 15.76 -25.16 23.87
C ARG A 179 14.90 -25.88 24.91
N GLU A 180 14.87 -25.33 26.12
CA GLU A 180 14.01 -25.79 27.22
C GLU A 180 13.43 -24.57 27.95
N GLY A 181 12.16 -24.27 27.68
CA GLY A 181 11.53 -22.99 28.02
C GLY A 181 12.30 -21.82 27.41
N ASP A 182 12.75 -20.90 28.25
CA ASP A 182 13.52 -19.71 27.85
C ASP A 182 15.04 -19.95 27.79
N ASN A 183 15.52 -21.16 28.14
CA ASN A 183 16.94 -21.45 28.24
C ASN A 183 17.47 -22.19 27.00
N TYR A 184 18.66 -21.80 26.55
CA TYR A 184 19.42 -22.45 25.49
C TYR A 184 20.63 -23.16 26.10
N ARG A 185 20.81 -24.45 25.82
CA ARG A 185 21.93 -25.23 26.34
C ARG A 185 22.33 -26.36 25.40
N LEU A 186 23.54 -26.85 25.56
CA LEU A 186 23.98 -28.10 24.95
C LEU A 186 23.52 -29.28 25.80
N ALA A 187 22.89 -30.26 25.17
CA ALA A 187 22.41 -31.47 25.83
C ALA A 187 22.82 -32.73 25.04
N PRO A 188 23.03 -33.87 25.71
CA PRO A 188 23.26 -35.13 25.02
C PRO A 188 22.03 -35.54 24.18
N PRO A 189 22.22 -36.08 22.96
CA PRO A 189 21.15 -36.56 22.08
C PRO A 189 20.09 -37.45 22.76
N ALA A 190 20.52 -38.28 23.71
CA ALA A 190 19.63 -39.19 24.44
C ALA A 190 18.60 -38.50 25.32
N THR A 191 18.78 -37.20 25.61
CA THR A 191 17.86 -36.39 26.42
C THR A 191 16.99 -35.46 25.59
N VAL A 192 17.12 -35.49 24.25
CA VAL A 192 16.29 -34.69 23.36
C VAL A 192 14.98 -35.43 23.13
N GLU A 193 13.85 -34.79 23.42
CA GLU A 193 12.53 -35.40 23.19
C GLU A 193 11.91 -35.01 21.86
N TYR A 194 12.18 -33.79 21.38
CA TYR A 194 11.65 -33.26 20.12
C TYR A 194 12.73 -32.55 19.30
N ALA A 195 12.50 -32.43 18.00
CA ALA A 195 13.27 -31.58 17.11
C ALA A 195 12.33 -30.69 16.28
N ASP A 196 12.83 -29.52 15.88
CA ASP A 196 12.16 -28.67 14.92
C ASP A 196 11.95 -29.37 13.57
N VAL A 197 10.86 -29.04 12.86
CA VAL A 197 10.56 -29.66 11.56
C VAL A 197 11.29 -28.98 10.40
N SER A 198 11.47 -27.67 10.49
CA SER A 198 12.11 -26.88 9.42
C SER A 198 12.63 -25.57 10.00
N PRO A 199 13.78 -25.05 9.52
CA PRO A 199 14.26 -23.74 9.92
C PRO A 199 13.28 -22.61 9.55
N LEU A 200 12.48 -22.81 8.49
CA LEU A 200 11.44 -21.88 8.06
C LEU A 200 10.30 -21.72 9.07
N GLN A 201 10.15 -22.63 10.03
CA GLN A 201 9.02 -22.63 10.96
C GLN A 201 8.94 -21.38 11.82
N ILE A 202 10.07 -20.72 12.09
CA ILE A 202 10.14 -19.53 12.95
C ILE A 202 9.74 -18.24 12.22
N MET A 203 9.77 -18.25 10.88
CA MET A 203 9.57 -17.07 10.06
C MET A 203 8.14 -16.98 9.52
N SER A 204 7.67 -15.76 9.25
CA SER A 204 6.45 -15.58 8.47
C SER A 204 6.72 -15.92 7.00
N VAL A 205 5.64 -16.05 6.24
CA VAL A 205 5.70 -16.26 4.79
C VAL A 205 6.48 -15.15 4.07
N SER A 206 6.41 -13.90 4.54
CA SER A 206 7.11 -12.78 3.90
C SER A 206 8.60 -12.75 4.24
N ALA A 207 8.97 -13.07 5.48
CA ALA A 207 10.37 -13.21 5.89
C ALA A 207 11.05 -14.41 5.20
N ALA A 208 10.31 -15.52 5.03
CA ALA A 208 10.76 -16.71 4.34
C ALA A 208 11.10 -16.50 2.84
N LEU A 209 10.71 -15.37 2.24
CA LEU A 209 11.01 -15.01 0.84
C LEU A 209 12.33 -14.24 0.68
N ILE A 210 13.00 -13.91 1.78
CA ILE A 210 14.30 -13.21 1.77
C ILE A 210 15.41 -14.28 1.73
N PRO A 211 16.18 -14.41 0.64
CA PRO A 211 17.33 -15.31 0.61
C PRO A 211 18.40 -14.80 1.57
N PHE A 212 19.27 -15.67 2.09
CA PHE A 212 20.37 -15.26 2.99
C PHE A 212 19.90 -14.41 4.18
N LEU A 213 18.70 -14.65 4.69
CA LEU A 213 18.12 -13.88 5.79
C LEU A 213 19.01 -13.91 7.03
N GLU A 214 19.73 -15.01 7.24
CA GLU A 214 20.73 -15.19 8.30
C GLU A 214 21.91 -14.20 8.24
N HIS A 215 22.13 -13.54 7.10
CA HIS A 215 23.16 -12.53 6.89
C HIS A 215 22.64 -11.09 6.93
N ASP A 216 21.37 -10.90 7.31
CA ASP A 216 20.74 -9.60 7.45
C ASP A 216 20.37 -9.28 8.90
N ASP A 217 20.63 -8.04 9.32
CA ASP A 217 20.11 -7.51 10.58
C ASP A 217 18.57 -7.56 10.61
N ALA A 218 18.02 -7.95 11.76
CA ALA A 218 16.57 -8.11 11.94
C ALA A 218 15.76 -6.86 11.58
N ASN A 219 16.29 -5.65 11.84
CA ASN A 219 15.59 -4.41 11.49
C ASN A 219 15.54 -4.20 9.98
N ARG A 220 16.58 -4.63 9.24
CA ARG A 220 16.61 -4.58 7.78
C ARG A 220 15.73 -5.65 7.16
N ALA A 221 15.74 -6.86 7.71
CA ALA A 221 14.83 -7.93 7.30
C ALA A 221 13.35 -7.52 7.48
N LEU A 222 13.01 -6.85 8.58
CA LEU A 222 11.68 -6.30 8.83
C LEU A 222 11.26 -5.32 7.72
N MET A 223 12.17 -4.41 7.35
CA MET A 223 11.97 -3.49 6.24
C MET A 223 11.76 -4.25 4.92
N GLY A 224 12.56 -5.28 4.66
CA GLY A 224 12.43 -6.17 3.51
C GLY A 224 11.05 -6.82 3.39
N CYS A 225 10.56 -7.40 4.48
CA CYS A 225 9.20 -7.98 4.57
C CYS A 225 8.12 -6.94 4.23
N ASN A 226 8.25 -5.74 4.80
CA ASN A 226 7.31 -4.65 4.57
C ASN A 226 7.32 -4.15 3.12
N MET A 227 8.50 -4.05 2.51
CA MET A 227 8.68 -3.56 1.14
C MET A 227 8.17 -4.56 0.10
N GLN A 228 8.35 -5.87 0.31
CA GLN A 228 7.78 -6.88 -0.58
C GLN A 228 6.26 -6.75 -0.72
N ARG A 229 5.54 -6.39 0.34
CA ARG A 229 4.08 -6.14 0.29
C ARG A 229 3.70 -4.85 -0.43
N GLN A 230 4.63 -3.90 -0.53
CA GLN A 230 4.46 -2.64 -1.24
C GLN A 230 4.85 -2.74 -2.72
N ALA A 231 5.38 -3.88 -3.17
CA ALA A 231 5.82 -4.06 -4.55
C ALA A 231 4.63 -4.01 -5.51
N VAL A 232 4.73 -3.18 -6.56
CA VAL A 232 3.67 -3.01 -7.55
C VAL A 232 3.75 -4.10 -8.61
N PRO A 233 2.62 -4.69 -9.04
CA PRO A 233 2.60 -5.62 -10.16
C PRO A 233 3.11 -4.95 -11.44
N LEU A 234 4.12 -5.57 -12.04
CA LEU A 234 4.77 -5.12 -13.27
C LEU A 234 4.04 -5.68 -14.49
N LEU A 235 4.21 -5.05 -15.64
CA LEU A 235 3.63 -5.50 -16.91
C LEU A 235 4.22 -6.86 -17.32
N GLN A 236 5.51 -7.05 -17.08
CA GLN A 236 6.28 -8.26 -17.38
C GLN A 236 6.97 -8.74 -16.09
N PRO A 237 6.26 -9.37 -15.14
CA PRO A 237 6.90 -9.86 -13.92
C PRO A 237 7.89 -10.99 -14.24
N GLN A 238 8.98 -11.07 -13.48
CA GLN A 238 10.00 -12.09 -13.62
C GLN A 238 10.24 -12.78 -12.27
N ALA A 239 10.28 -14.11 -12.25
CA ALA A 239 10.65 -14.85 -11.04
C ALA A 239 12.11 -14.54 -10.62
N PRO A 240 12.43 -14.51 -9.31
CA PRO A 240 13.80 -14.28 -8.86
C PRO A 240 14.72 -15.44 -9.28
N ILE A 241 15.92 -15.11 -9.79
CA ILE A 241 16.96 -16.08 -10.12
C ILE A 241 17.49 -16.76 -8.86
N VAL A 242 17.59 -16.00 -7.76
CA VAL A 242 17.91 -16.50 -6.42
C VAL A 242 16.63 -16.49 -5.58
N GLY A 243 15.95 -17.63 -5.52
CA GLY A 243 14.72 -17.81 -4.73
C GLY A 243 14.99 -18.48 -3.39
N THR A 244 13.95 -18.63 -2.56
CA THR A 244 14.01 -19.44 -1.33
C THR A 244 13.26 -20.76 -1.44
N GLY A 245 12.47 -20.95 -2.50
CA GLY A 245 11.68 -22.15 -2.79
C GLY A 245 10.23 -22.06 -2.30
N ILE A 246 9.86 -21.01 -1.56
CA ILE A 246 8.48 -20.80 -1.09
C ILE A 246 7.63 -19.99 -2.08
N GLU A 247 8.24 -19.36 -3.10
CA GLU A 247 7.60 -18.50 -4.09
C GLU A 247 6.40 -19.18 -4.77
N SER A 248 6.59 -20.43 -5.20
CA SER A 248 5.55 -21.24 -5.84
C SER A 248 4.38 -21.52 -4.89
N ARG A 249 4.66 -21.77 -3.62
CA ARG A 249 3.64 -22.01 -2.59
C ARG A 249 2.84 -20.74 -2.31
N VAL A 250 3.51 -19.60 -2.18
CA VAL A 250 2.86 -18.29 -1.96
C VAL A 250 1.95 -17.92 -3.11
N ALA A 251 2.41 -18.10 -4.35
CA ALA A 251 1.62 -17.81 -5.54
C ALA A 251 0.34 -18.65 -5.58
N ARG A 252 0.43 -19.96 -5.31
CA ARG A 252 -0.71 -20.88 -5.28
C ARG A 252 -1.67 -20.59 -4.12
N ASP A 253 -1.16 -20.46 -2.90
CA ASP A 253 -1.97 -20.27 -1.69
C ASP A 253 -2.60 -18.86 -1.62
N SER A 254 -2.07 -17.89 -2.37
CA SER A 254 -2.72 -16.57 -2.53
C SER A 254 -4.10 -16.65 -3.19
N GLY A 255 -4.33 -17.68 -4.02
CA GLY A 255 -5.54 -17.84 -4.82
C GLY A 255 -5.62 -16.96 -6.08
N GLN A 256 -4.54 -16.25 -6.44
CA GLN A 256 -4.51 -15.42 -7.65
C GLN A 256 -4.10 -16.18 -8.91
N VAL A 257 -3.29 -17.23 -8.77
CA VAL A 257 -2.94 -18.15 -9.87
C VAL A 257 -4.14 -19.05 -10.17
N LEU A 258 -4.43 -19.25 -11.45
CA LEU A 258 -5.49 -20.17 -11.86
C LEU A 258 -4.94 -21.59 -11.94
N LEU A 259 -5.47 -22.49 -11.11
CA LEU A 259 -5.08 -23.90 -11.08
C LEU A 259 -6.08 -24.79 -11.85
N SER A 260 -5.59 -25.89 -12.40
CA SER A 260 -6.43 -26.91 -13.01
C SER A 260 -7.21 -27.66 -11.93
N ARG A 261 -8.51 -27.85 -12.17
CA ARG A 261 -9.40 -28.59 -11.25
C ARG A 261 -9.34 -30.10 -11.49
N VAL A 262 -8.94 -30.50 -12.68
CA VAL A 262 -8.96 -31.87 -13.17
C VAL A 262 -7.66 -32.20 -13.87
N GLN A 263 -7.36 -33.48 -13.96
CA GLN A 263 -6.32 -33.97 -14.86
C GLN A 263 -6.92 -34.11 -16.26
N GLY A 264 -6.21 -33.64 -17.28
CA GLY A 264 -6.73 -33.64 -18.63
C GLY A 264 -5.80 -33.00 -19.66
N SER A 265 -6.33 -32.78 -20.85
CA SER A 265 -5.64 -32.10 -21.95
C SER A 265 -6.24 -30.73 -22.23
N VAL A 266 -5.38 -29.76 -22.51
CA VAL A 266 -5.78 -28.38 -22.83
C VAL A 266 -6.23 -28.34 -24.29
N VAL A 267 -7.53 -28.10 -24.52
CA VAL A 267 -8.13 -28.10 -25.87
C VAL A 267 -8.16 -26.70 -26.47
N SER A 268 -8.35 -25.68 -25.65
CA SER A 268 -8.43 -24.28 -26.08
C SER A 268 -7.79 -23.36 -25.06
N VAL A 269 -6.99 -22.40 -25.54
CA VAL A 269 -6.40 -21.33 -24.74
C VAL A 269 -6.69 -20.01 -25.45
N ASN A 270 -7.39 -19.10 -24.77
CA ASN A 270 -7.57 -17.74 -25.26
C ASN A 270 -7.34 -16.72 -24.13
N GLY A 271 -7.36 -15.43 -24.46
CA GLY A 271 -7.08 -14.37 -23.49
C GLY A 271 -8.16 -14.16 -22.42
N ARG A 272 -9.26 -14.93 -22.42
CA ARG A 272 -10.39 -14.81 -21.48
C ARG A 272 -10.77 -16.13 -20.81
N GLU A 273 -10.41 -17.27 -21.38
CA GLU A 273 -10.74 -18.60 -20.88
C GLU A 273 -9.76 -19.66 -21.37
N ILE A 274 -9.62 -20.72 -20.57
CA ILE A 274 -8.85 -21.93 -20.85
C ILE A 274 -9.81 -23.12 -20.72
N LEU A 275 -9.81 -24.02 -21.70
CA LEU A 275 -10.65 -25.22 -21.72
C LEU A 275 -9.80 -26.47 -21.54
N VAL A 276 -10.07 -27.22 -20.47
CA VAL A 276 -9.42 -28.51 -20.18
C VAL A 276 -10.46 -29.62 -20.36
N VAL A 277 -10.13 -30.63 -21.17
CA VAL A 277 -10.93 -31.85 -21.28
C VAL A 277 -10.30 -32.92 -20.42
N ASP A 278 -11.05 -33.41 -19.43
CA ASP A 278 -10.58 -34.48 -18.56
C ASP A 278 -10.45 -35.82 -19.29
N ASP A 279 -9.81 -36.80 -18.64
CA ASP A 279 -9.65 -38.14 -19.20
C ASP A 279 -11.00 -38.87 -19.41
N ALA A 280 -12.11 -38.37 -18.86
CA ALA A 280 -13.47 -38.86 -19.08
C ALA A 280 -14.21 -38.17 -20.25
N GLY A 281 -13.56 -37.21 -20.91
CA GLY A 281 -14.12 -36.46 -22.04
C GLY A 281 -15.04 -35.30 -21.65
N GLN A 282 -15.10 -34.91 -20.38
CA GLN A 282 -15.86 -33.75 -19.93
C GLN A 282 -15.03 -32.46 -20.04
N GLU A 283 -15.67 -31.41 -20.56
CA GLU A 283 -15.10 -30.08 -20.72
C GLU A 283 -15.20 -29.24 -19.44
N HIS A 284 -14.07 -28.70 -19.00
CA HIS A 284 -13.96 -27.81 -17.86
C HIS A 284 -13.44 -26.45 -18.32
N ALA A 285 -14.31 -25.44 -18.32
CA ALA A 285 -13.96 -24.07 -18.71
C ALA A 285 -13.48 -23.26 -17.50
N HIS A 286 -12.31 -22.64 -17.64
CA HIS A 286 -11.68 -21.79 -16.64
C HIS A 286 -11.60 -20.35 -17.14
N ARG A 287 -12.37 -19.44 -16.54
CA ARG A 287 -12.41 -18.02 -16.94
C ARG A 287 -11.26 -17.22 -16.30
N LEU A 288 -10.60 -16.40 -17.10
CA LEU A 288 -9.51 -15.52 -16.70
C LEU A 288 -10.02 -14.14 -16.29
N ILE A 289 -9.39 -13.56 -15.28
CA ILE A 289 -9.61 -12.17 -14.87
C ILE A 289 -8.73 -11.25 -15.72
N LYS A 290 -9.32 -10.23 -16.35
CA LYS A 290 -8.59 -9.30 -17.24
C LYS A 290 -8.77 -7.86 -16.77
N PHE A 291 -7.65 -7.17 -16.54
CA PHE A 291 -7.58 -5.75 -16.20
C PHE A 291 -8.55 -5.34 -15.07
N ALA A 292 -8.60 -6.12 -14.00
CA ALA A 292 -9.42 -5.81 -12.83
C ALA A 292 -8.68 -4.84 -11.91
N ARG A 293 -9.39 -3.83 -11.41
CA ARG A 293 -8.87 -2.89 -10.40
C ARG A 293 -8.82 -3.55 -9.03
N THR A 294 -7.68 -3.48 -8.35
CA THR A 294 -7.53 -3.87 -6.94
C THR A 294 -7.95 -2.74 -5.98
N ASN A 295 -8.00 -3.01 -4.67
CA ASN A 295 -8.33 -1.98 -3.69
C ASN A 295 -7.34 -0.79 -3.70
N GLN A 296 -6.06 -1.05 -3.92
CA GLN A 296 -4.97 -0.05 -3.97
C GLN A 296 -4.77 0.54 -5.38
N GLY A 297 -5.68 0.25 -6.33
CA GLY A 297 -5.60 0.80 -7.69
C GLY A 297 -4.54 0.15 -8.57
N THR A 298 -3.95 -0.97 -8.16
CA THR A 298 -3.11 -1.81 -9.03
C THR A 298 -3.96 -2.65 -10.00
N CYS A 299 -3.31 -3.29 -10.96
CA CYS A 299 -3.97 -4.11 -11.98
C CYS A 299 -3.84 -5.61 -11.68
N LEU A 300 -4.97 -6.31 -11.59
CA LEU A 300 -5.03 -7.77 -11.56
C LEU A 300 -5.40 -8.29 -12.96
N ASN A 301 -4.48 -9.04 -13.57
CA ASN A 301 -4.59 -9.53 -14.93
C ASN A 301 -3.98 -10.92 -15.06
N GLN A 302 -4.81 -11.91 -15.40
CA GLN A 302 -4.39 -13.28 -15.60
C GLN A 302 -3.96 -13.54 -17.05
N ARG A 303 -2.90 -14.33 -17.21
CA ARG A 303 -2.26 -14.67 -18.49
C ARG A 303 -2.04 -16.18 -18.56
N PRO A 304 -2.54 -16.87 -19.59
CA PRO A 304 -2.29 -18.30 -19.75
C PRO A 304 -0.80 -18.62 -19.80
N VAL A 305 -0.41 -19.69 -19.10
CA VAL A 305 0.95 -20.26 -19.14
C VAL A 305 0.98 -21.49 -20.03
N VAL A 306 -0.11 -22.28 -19.99
CA VAL A 306 -0.27 -23.49 -20.80
C VAL A 306 -0.59 -23.17 -22.26
N GLN A 307 -0.22 -24.09 -23.14
CA GLN A 307 -0.51 -24.08 -24.56
C GLN A 307 -1.54 -25.14 -24.91
N LYS A 308 -2.13 -25.00 -26.11
CA LYS A 308 -3.06 -26.01 -26.63
C LYS A 308 -2.30 -27.32 -26.87
N GLY A 309 -2.83 -28.41 -26.34
CA GLY A 309 -2.24 -29.75 -26.45
C GLY A 309 -1.49 -30.18 -25.19
N ASP A 310 -1.21 -29.27 -24.26
CA ASP A 310 -0.55 -29.61 -23.00
C ASP A 310 -1.42 -30.54 -22.16
N ARG A 311 -0.77 -31.49 -21.48
CA ARG A 311 -1.43 -32.38 -20.52
C ARG A 311 -1.15 -31.86 -19.12
N VAL A 312 -2.20 -31.53 -18.38
CA VAL A 312 -2.13 -30.90 -17.06
C VAL A 312 -2.66 -31.83 -15.99
N ASN A 313 -2.04 -31.78 -14.81
CA ASN A 313 -2.51 -32.48 -13.62
C ASN A 313 -3.46 -31.60 -12.80
N ALA A 314 -4.26 -32.23 -11.95
CA ALA A 314 -5.06 -31.49 -10.97
C ALA A 314 -4.13 -30.70 -10.02
N GLY A 315 -4.39 -29.40 -9.86
CA GLY A 315 -3.56 -28.49 -9.06
C GLY A 315 -2.37 -27.87 -9.79
N GLU A 316 -2.19 -28.15 -11.08
CA GLU A 316 -1.16 -27.50 -11.91
C GLU A 316 -1.58 -26.09 -12.36
N THR A 317 -0.61 -25.19 -12.54
CA THR A 317 -0.86 -23.81 -12.95
C THR A 317 -1.30 -23.72 -14.41
N LEU A 318 -2.50 -23.19 -14.65
CA LEU A 318 -3.02 -22.91 -15.99
C LEU A 318 -2.71 -21.47 -16.44
N ALA A 319 -2.83 -20.52 -15.52
CA ALA A 319 -2.60 -19.11 -15.81
C ALA A 319 -1.98 -18.36 -14.62
N ASP A 320 -0.99 -17.54 -14.93
CA ASP A 320 -0.35 -16.61 -14.00
C ASP A 320 -1.19 -15.35 -13.79
N SER A 321 -0.96 -14.66 -12.68
CA SER A 321 -1.48 -13.34 -12.34
C SER A 321 -0.47 -12.22 -12.70
N SER A 322 -0.74 -10.99 -12.26
CA SER A 322 0.12 -9.81 -12.53
C SER A 322 1.47 -9.82 -11.82
N SER A 323 1.62 -10.61 -10.75
CA SER A 323 2.87 -10.74 -9.99
C SER A 323 3.28 -12.21 -9.84
N THR A 324 3.03 -13.01 -10.87
CA THR A 324 3.50 -14.39 -10.93
C THR A 324 4.08 -14.69 -12.30
N ASP A 325 5.03 -15.62 -12.31
CA ASP A 325 5.77 -16.08 -13.48
C ASP A 325 6.04 -17.58 -13.32
N GLY A 326 5.53 -18.41 -14.23
CA GLY A 326 5.65 -19.86 -14.14
C GLY A 326 4.96 -20.49 -12.92
N GLY A 327 3.96 -19.80 -12.34
CA GLY A 327 3.36 -20.21 -11.06
C GLY A 327 4.20 -19.88 -9.82
N GLU A 328 5.28 -19.12 -9.96
CA GLU A 328 6.07 -18.57 -8.85
C GLU A 328 5.74 -17.11 -8.58
N LEU A 329 5.98 -16.63 -7.36
CA LEU A 329 5.80 -15.23 -7.01
C LEU A 329 6.88 -14.37 -7.66
N ALA A 330 6.45 -13.36 -8.42
CA ALA A 330 7.32 -12.47 -9.18
C ALA A 330 6.94 -11.00 -8.92
N LEU A 331 7.59 -10.39 -7.93
CA LEU A 331 7.31 -9.03 -7.46
C LEU A 331 8.16 -7.94 -8.13
N GLY A 332 9.22 -8.32 -8.84
CA GLY A 332 10.26 -7.44 -9.34
C GLY A 332 10.96 -7.98 -10.59
N GLN A 333 12.22 -7.57 -10.77
CA GLN A 333 13.07 -7.91 -11.91
C GLN A 333 14.47 -8.30 -11.44
N ASN A 334 15.12 -9.19 -12.19
CA ASN A 334 16.53 -9.51 -12.01
C ASN A 334 17.36 -8.54 -12.84
N VAL A 335 18.17 -7.70 -12.18
CA VAL A 335 18.93 -6.63 -12.82
C VAL A 335 20.42 -6.75 -12.52
N LEU A 336 21.25 -6.32 -13.49
CA LEU A 336 22.69 -6.27 -13.32
C LEU A 336 23.07 -5.06 -12.46
N VAL A 337 23.61 -5.29 -11.27
CA VAL A 337 23.97 -4.25 -10.30
C VAL A 337 25.48 -4.08 -10.21
N ALA A 338 25.94 -2.83 -10.08
CA ALA A 338 27.30 -2.49 -9.67
C ALA A 338 27.31 -1.76 -8.32
N PHE A 339 28.16 -2.20 -7.39
CA PHE A 339 28.36 -1.54 -6.10
C PHE A 339 29.52 -0.54 -6.18
N MET A 340 29.23 0.68 -6.61
CA MET A 340 30.20 1.77 -6.71
C MET A 340 29.56 3.13 -6.51
N SER A 341 30.33 4.14 -6.14
CA SER A 341 29.86 5.54 -6.10
C SER A 341 29.94 6.17 -7.49
N TRP A 342 28.94 6.97 -7.86
CA TRP A 342 28.88 7.61 -9.18
C TRP A 342 28.51 9.08 -9.09
N GLU A 343 29.51 9.97 -9.16
CA GLU A 343 29.37 11.44 -9.20
C GLU A 343 28.42 12.05 -8.14
N GLY A 344 28.18 11.35 -7.02
CA GLY A 344 27.23 11.77 -6.00
C GLY A 344 25.75 11.53 -6.36
N TYR A 345 25.42 11.00 -7.54
CA TYR A 345 24.03 10.71 -7.91
C TYR A 345 23.42 9.58 -7.08
N ASN A 346 24.23 8.66 -6.57
CA ASN A 346 23.82 7.63 -5.63
C ASN A 346 24.25 7.93 -4.18
N TYR A 347 24.31 9.21 -3.81
CA TYR A 347 24.58 9.59 -2.41
C TYR A 347 23.50 9.03 -1.46
N GLU A 348 23.94 8.54 -0.30
CA GLU A 348 23.10 7.82 0.68
C GLU A 348 22.28 6.67 0.06
N ASP A 349 20.97 6.87 -0.09
CA ASP A 349 19.99 5.89 -0.56
C ASP A 349 19.51 6.16 -1.99
N ALA A 350 20.15 7.09 -2.69
CA ALA A 350 19.81 7.34 -4.09
C ALA A 350 20.25 6.18 -4.98
N ILE A 351 19.42 5.86 -5.98
CA ILE A 351 19.64 4.77 -6.94
C ILE A 351 19.75 5.37 -8.33
N ILE A 352 20.74 4.91 -9.10
CA ILE A 352 20.88 5.25 -10.51
C ILE A 352 20.42 4.05 -11.32
N ILE A 353 19.63 4.30 -12.35
CA ILE A 353 19.11 3.26 -13.24
C ILE A 353 19.49 3.56 -14.70
N SER A 354 19.72 2.51 -15.48
CA SER A 354 19.91 2.60 -16.93
C SER A 354 18.59 2.92 -17.63
N GLU A 355 18.64 3.77 -18.64
CA GLU A 355 17.51 4.03 -19.55
C GLU A 355 17.03 2.76 -20.26
N ARG A 356 17.90 1.75 -20.42
CA ARG A 356 17.55 0.43 -20.96
C ARG A 356 16.36 -0.19 -20.23
N LEU A 357 16.33 -0.09 -18.91
CA LEU A 357 15.23 -0.61 -18.07
C LEU A 357 13.89 0.10 -18.35
N VAL A 358 13.93 1.36 -18.80
CA VAL A 358 12.75 2.15 -19.18
C VAL A 358 12.30 1.82 -20.60
N LYS A 359 13.26 1.63 -21.52
CA LYS A 359 13.04 1.24 -22.91
C LYS A 359 12.39 -0.15 -23.00
N ASP A 360 12.89 -1.10 -22.21
CA ASP A 360 12.44 -2.50 -22.17
C ASP A 360 11.17 -2.71 -21.33
N ASP A 361 10.59 -1.65 -20.74
CA ASP A 361 9.39 -1.71 -19.90
C ASP A 361 9.49 -2.68 -18.68
N GLN A 362 10.71 -2.95 -18.20
CA GLN A 362 10.95 -3.89 -17.09
C GLN A 362 10.26 -3.47 -15.79
N PHE A 363 10.32 -2.18 -15.45
CA PHE A 363 9.69 -1.60 -14.25
C PHE A 363 8.41 -0.81 -14.57
N THR A 364 7.71 -1.17 -15.63
CA THR A 364 6.45 -0.53 -16.03
C THR A 364 5.27 -1.21 -15.34
N SER A 365 4.37 -0.42 -14.72
CA SER A 365 3.19 -0.90 -14.00
C SER A 365 1.89 -0.30 -14.56
N VAL A 366 0.77 -1.00 -14.38
CA VAL A 366 -0.57 -0.51 -14.78
C VAL A 366 -1.38 -0.19 -13.54
N HIS A 367 -1.91 1.03 -13.48
CA HIS A 367 -2.76 1.52 -12.40
C HIS A 367 -4.15 1.83 -12.96
N ILE A 368 -5.20 1.47 -12.21
CA ILE A 368 -6.59 1.66 -12.63
C ILE A 368 -7.30 2.48 -11.56
N GLU A 369 -7.70 3.68 -11.93
CA GLU A 369 -8.52 4.54 -11.09
C GLU A 369 -10.00 4.41 -11.44
N LYS A 370 -10.84 4.51 -10.39
CA LYS A 370 -12.29 4.49 -10.52
C LYS A 370 -12.83 5.87 -10.12
N TYR A 371 -13.38 6.58 -11.07
CA TYR A 371 -14.14 7.80 -10.82
C TYR A 371 -15.62 7.50 -10.83
N GLU A 372 -16.36 8.17 -9.95
CA GLU A 372 -17.79 7.95 -9.75
C GLU A 372 -18.47 9.30 -9.56
N VAL A 373 -19.58 9.49 -10.28
CA VAL A 373 -20.46 10.64 -10.10
C VAL A 373 -21.90 10.16 -10.03
N GLU A 374 -22.67 10.82 -9.17
CA GLU A 374 -24.08 10.53 -8.95
C GLU A 374 -24.91 11.74 -9.40
N SER A 375 -26.04 11.44 -10.04
CA SER A 375 -27.12 12.38 -10.32
C SER A 375 -28.15 12.29 -9.21
N ARG A 376 -28.37 13.39 -8.51
CA ARG A 376 -29.24 13.44 -7.33
C ARG A 376 -30.50 14.26 -7.56
N SER A 377 -31.57 13.90 -6.86
CA SER A 377 -32.74 14.76 -6.75
C SER A 377 -32.51 15.84 -5.71
N THR A 378 -32.49 17.11 -6.15
CA THR A 378 -32.34 18.26 -5.25
C THR A 378 -33.67 18.97 -5.05
N LYS A 379 -33.76 19.87 -4.05
CA LYS A 379 -34.96 20.70 -3.85
C LYS A 379 -35.25 21.66 -5.00
N LEU A 380 -34.22 22.00 -5.79
CA LEU A 380 -34.31 22.96 -6.89
C LEU A 380 -34.61 22.28 -8.24
N GLY A 381 -34.62 20.94 -8.26
CA GLY A 381 -34.76 20.12 -9.46
C GLY A 381 -33.80 18.95 -9.44
N ASP A 382 -33.97 18.03 -10.39
CA ASP A 382 -33.07 16.90 -10.53
C ASP A 382 -31.75 17.34 -11.19
N GLU A 383 -30.63 16.80 -10.72
CA GLU A 383 -29.39 16.86 -11.48
C GLU A 383 -29.50 15.96 -12.70
N GLU A 384 -29.01 16.44 -13.84
CA GLU A 384 -29.08 15.73 -15.12
C GLU A 384 -27.67 15.42 -15.63
N ILE A 385 -27.48 14.20 -16.12
CA ILE A 385 -26.30 13.81 -16.88
C ILE A 385 -26.58 14.10 -18.35
N THR A 386 -25.79 15.01 -18.94
CA THR A 386 -26.01 15.48 -20.31
C THR A 386 -24.71 15.94 -20.96
N ARG A 387 -24.66 15.85 -22.29
CA ARG A 387 -23.59 16.44 -23.11
C ARG A 387 -23.67 17.96 -23.19
N ASP A 388 -24.85 18.52 -22.93
CA ASP A 388 -25.14 19.93 -23.09
C ASP A 388 -24.75 20.72 -21.83
N ILE A 389 -23.44 21.01 -21.73
CA ILE A 389 -22.80 21.63 -20.56
C ILE A 389 -22.60 23.13 -20.84
N PRO A 390 -23.05 24.04 -19.95
CA PRO A 390 -22.92 25.48 -20.16
C PRO A 390 -21.45 25.91 -20.17
N ASN A 391 -21.11 26.88 -21.04
CA ASN A 391 -19.78 27.52 -21.12
C ASN A 391 -18.62 26.56 -21.47
N VAL A 392 -18.90 25.42 -22.08
CA VAL A 392 -17.87 24.46 -22.55
C VAL A 392 -17.85 24.42 -24.07
N GLY A 393 -16.66 24.63 -24.67
CA GLY A 393 -16.48 24.59 -26.13
C GLY A 393 -16.53 23.17 -26.71
N GLU A 394 -16.91 23.04 -27.98
CA GLU A 394 -17.09 21.73 -28.65
C GLU A 394 -15.85 20.82 -28.61
N GLY A 395 -14.64 21.40 -28.60
CA GLY A 395 -13.40 20.64 -28.50
C GLY A 395 -13.32 19.75 -27.26
N ASN A 396 -13.82 20.24 -26.12
CA ASN A 396 -13.83 19.51 -24.84
C ASN A 396 -14.98 18.50 -24.75
N LEU A 397 -15.95 18.56 -25.67
CA LEU A 397 -17.11 17.66 -25.76
C LEU A 397 -16.91 16.57 -26.83
N ARG A 398 -15.72 16.49 -27.45
CA ARG A 398 -15.43 15.59 -28.56
C ARG A 398 -15.51 14.12 -28.18
N ASP A 399 -14.98 13.78 -27.01
CA ASP A 399 -14.91 12.38 -26.56
C ASP A 399 -16.14 11.93 -25.75
N LEU A 400 -17.08 12.85 -25.50
CA LEU A 400 -18.37 12.54 -24.86
C LEU A 400 -19.37 12.02 -25.88
N ASP A 401 -20.12 10.98 -25.49
CA ASP A 401 -21.26 10.47 -26.24
C ASP A 401 -22.48 11.41 -26.15
N GLU A 402 -23.57 11.04 -26.82
CA GLU A 402 -24.82 11.81 -26.83
C GLU A 402 -25.42 12.02 -25.43
N ARG A 403 -25.11 11.15 -24.47
CA ARG A 403 -25.57 11.25 -23.08
C ARG A 403 -24.65 12.12 -22.23
N GLY A 404 -23.49 12.53 -22.74
CA GLY A 404 -22.49 13.28 -21.99
C GLY A 404 -21.50 12.39 -21.23
N ILE A 405 -21.34 11.13 -21.63
CA ILE A 405 -20.46 10.16 -20.98
C ILE A 405 -19.24 9.90 -21.88
N ILE A 406 -18.05 9.88 -21.30
CA ILE A 406 -16.81 9.63 -22.04
C ILE A 406 -16.82 8.25 -22.73
N ARG A 407 -16.38 8.21 -24.00
CA ARG A 407 -16.28 6.96 -24.76
C ARG A 407 -15.12 6.08 -24.28
N ILE A 408 -15.33 4.76 -24.34
CA ILE A 408 -14.27 3.78 -24.05
C ILE A 408 -13.15 3.91 -25.10
N GLY A 409 -11.90 3.88 -24.64
CA GLY A 409 -10.70 4.01 -25.47
C GLY A 409 -10.19 5.44 -25.66
N ALA A 410 -10.92 6.45 -25.19
CA ALA A 410 -10.47 7.84 -25.18
C ALA A 410 -9.24 8.01 -24.26
N ASP A 411 -8.28 8.81 -24.70
CA ASP A 411 -7.15 9.25 -23.90
C ASP A 411 -7.55 10.55 -23.21
N VAL A 412 -7.43 10.58 -21.89
CA VAL A 412 -7.88 11.69 -21.04
C VAL A 412 -6.71 12.20 -20.20
N GLY A 413 -6.65 13.52 -20.04
CA GLY A 413 -5.70 14.24 -19.20
C GLY A 413 -6.40 15.12 -18.16
N PRO A 414 -5.62 15.82 -17.31
CA PRO A 414 -6.16 16.67 -16.26
C PRO A 414 -7.14 17.72 -16.81
N GLY A 415 -8.32 17.82 -16.20
CA GLY A 415 -9.36 18.80 -16.57
C GLY A 415 -10.37 18.33 -17.62
N ASP A 416 -10.08 17.24 -18.34
CA ASP A 416 -11.00 16.63 -19.30
C ASP A 416 -12.28 16.13 -18.60
N ILE A 417 -13.40 16.22 -19.31
CA ILE A 417 -14.72 15.84 -18.79
C ILE A 417 -14.90 14.34 -18.97
N LEU A 418 -15.11 13.62 -17.86
CA LEU A 418 -15.44 12.19 -17.88
C LEU A 418 -16.95 11.98 -17.99
N VAL A 419 -17.73 12.79 -17.27
CA VAL A 419 -19.18 12.74 -17.28
C VAL A 419 -19.72 14.15 -17.13
N GLY A 420 -20.47 14.60 -18.13
CA GLY A 420 -21.21 15.85 -18.12
C GLY A 420 -22.35 15.80 -17.11
N LYS A 421 -22.33 16.70 -16.12
CA LYS A 421 -23.40 16.83 -15.12
C LYS A 421 -23.78 18.29 -14.95
N VAL A 422 -25.07 18.55 -14.96
CA VAL A 422 -25.64 19.87 -14.72
C VAL A 422 -26.54 19.85 -13.50
N THR A 423 -26.37 20.85 -12.62
CA THR A 423 -27.20 21.03 -11.42
C THR A 423 -28.04 22.29 -11.57
N PRO A 424 -29.37 22.25 -11.33
CA PRO A 424 -30.21 23.44 -11.34
C PRO A 424 -29.71 24.49 -10.35
N LYS A 425 -29.61 25.75 -10.79
CA LYS A 425 -29.30 26.89 -9.93
C LYS A 425 -30.58 27.38 -9.25
N GLY A 426 -30.49 27.75 -7.97
CA GLY A 426 -31.58 28.43 -7.29
C GLY A 426 -31.64 29.90 -7.71
N GLU A 427 -32.84 30.50 -7.69
CA GLU A 427 -33.06 31.94 -7.92
C GLU A 427 -32.58 32.83 -6.76
N THR A 428 -31.52 32.46 -6.04
CA THR A 428 -30.89 33.35 -5.06
C THR A 428 -30.18 34.51 -5.77
N GLU A 429 -30.22 35.71 -5.16
CA GLU A 429 -29.72 36.97 -5.72
C GLU A 429 -28.36 36.80 -6.40
N MET A 430 -28.37 36.80 -7.74
CA MET A 430 -27.14 36.93 -8.54
C MET A 430 -26.40 38.17 -8.06
N THR A 431 -25.07 38.11 -7.97
CA THR A 431 -24.30 39.28 -7.57
C THR A 431 -24.54 40.41 -8.56
N ALA A 432 -24.36 41.66 -8.13
CA ALA A 432 -24.57 42.82 -9.01
C ALA A 432 -23.71 42.72 -10.28
N GLU A 433 -22.51 42.14 -10.18
CA GLU A 433 -21.60 41.89 -11.30
C GLU A 433 -22.14 40.81 -12.25
N GLU A 434 -22.65 39.68 -11.73
CA GLU A 434 -23.24 38.63 -12.56
C GLU A 434 -24.51 39.13 -13.29
N ARG A 435 -25.34 39.95 -12.61
CA ARG A 435 -26.50 40.61 -13.23
C ARG A 435 -26.08 41.51 -14.39
N LEU A 436 -25.02 42.30 -14.20
CA LEU A 436 -24.49 43.20 -15.22
C LEU A 436 -23.92 42.41 -16.41
N LEU A 437 -23.11 41.39 -16.15
CA LEU A 437 -22.54 40.52 -17.20
C LEU A 437 -23.65 39.88 -18.04
N ARG A 438 -24.70 39.36 -17.40
CA ARG A 438 -25.86 38.78 -18.10
C ARG A 438 -26.60 39.81 -18.96
N ALA A 439 -26.74 41.05 -18.47
CA ALA A 439 -27.36 42.13 -19.22
C ALA A 439 -26.53 42.58 -20.43
N ILE A 440 -25.20 42.56 -20.33
CA ILE A 440 -24.28 42.96 -21.40
C ILE A 440 -24.18 41.88 -22.49
N PHE A 441 -23.95 40.63 -22.11
CA PHE A 441 -23.67 39.56 -23.07
C PHE A 441 -24.94 38.91 -23.65
N GLY A 442 -26.11 39.21 -23.09
CA GLY A 442 -27.39 38.68 -23.58
C GLY A 442 -27.47 37.15 -23.56
N GLU A 443 -26.55 36.49 -22.86
CA GLU A 443 -26.52 35.05 -22.75
C GLU A 443 -27.78 34.61 -22.02
N LYS A 444 -28.64 33.89 -22.74
CA LYS A 444 -29.56 32.94 -22.13
C LYS A 444 -28.73 31.81 -21.52
N SER A 445 -27.88 32.12 -20.55
CA SER A 445 -27.19 31.10 -19.77
C SER A 445 -28.30 30.23 -19.19
N LYS A 446 -28.31 28.94 -19.52
CA LYS A 446 -29.25 28.00 -18.93
C LYS A 446 -29.19 28.13 -17.41
N ASP A 447 -30.31 27.99 -16.73
CA ASP A 447 -30.43 28.11 -15.27
C ASP A 447 -29.78 26.93 -14.52
N VAL A 448 -28.69 26.39 -15.06
CA VAL A 448 -27.95 25.23 -14.57
C VAL A 448 -26.47 25.57 -14.43
N ARG A 449 -25.80 24.89 -13.50
CA ARG A 449 -24.37 25.00 -13.24
C ARG A 449 -23.67 23.73 -13.71
N ASP A 450 -22.49 23.88 -14.31
CA ASP A 450 -21.58 22.75 -14.56
C ASP A 450 -21.08 22.16 -13.23
N THR A 451 -21.44 20.91 -12.97
CA THR A 451 -20.97 20.09 -11.84
C THR A 451 -20.41 18.76 -12.34
N SER A 452 -19.90 18.77 -13.58
CA SER A 452 -19.36 17.61 -14.29
C SER A 452 -18.19 16.97 -13.57
N LEU A 453 -18.07 15.65 -13.73
CA LEU A 453 -16.92 14.90 -13.28
C LEU A 453 -15.75 15.14 -14.24
N ARG A 454 -14.63 15.63 -13.69
CA ARG A 454 -13.41 15.91 -14.45
C ARG A 454 -12.25 15.06 -13.94
N VAL A 455 -11.29 14.80 -14.82
CA VAL A 455 -10.05 14.12 -14.42
C VAL A 455 -9.26 15.02 -13.45
N PRO A 456 -8.89 14.50 -12.26
CA PRO A 456 -8.11 15.26 -11.30
C PRO A 456 -6.72 15.67 -11.81
N HIS A 457 -6.14 16.68 -11.15
CA HIS A 457 -4.79 17.14 -11.43
C HIS A 457 -3.76 16.01 -11.24
N GLY A 458 -2.82 15.91 -12.17
CA GLY A 458 -1.76 14.90 -12.16
C GLY A 458 -2.20 13.50 -12.59
N GLN A 459 -3.47 13.28 -12.93
CA GLN A 459 -3.96 12.00 -13.43
C GLN A 459 -4.20 12.06 -14.94
N ARG A 460 -3.88 10.96 -15.61
CA ARG A 460 -4.02 10.78 -17.06
C ARG A 460 -4.16 9.31 -17.37
N GLY A 461 -4.74 8.98 -18.52
CA GLY A 461 -4.78 7.59 -18.96
C GLY A 461 -5.82 7.35 -20.03
N LYS A 462 -6.09 6.07 -20.26
CA LYS A 462 -7.08 5.62 -21.23
C LYS A 462 -8.32 5.10 -20.52
N VAL A 463 -9.51 5.49 -20.99
CA VAL A 463 -10.77 4.96 -20.48
C VAL A 463 -10.91 3.49 -20.89
N ILE A 464 -10.94 2.57 -19.92
CA ILE A 464 -11.04 1.12 -20.18
C ILE A 464 -12.45 0.58 -20.00
N GLY A 465 -13.31 1.29 -19.28
CA GLY A 465 -14.65 0.84 -18.99
C GLY A 465 -15.52 1.95 -18.43
N VAL A 466 -16.82 1.83 -18.70
CA VAL A 466 -17.85 2.71 -18.17
C VAL A 466 -19.03 1.84 -17.74
N LYS A 467 -19.61 2.14 -16.58
CA LYS A 467 -20.82 1.48 -16.09
C LYS A 467 -21.80 2.52 -15.58
N ALA A 468 -22.93 2.61 -16.25
CA ALA A 468 -24.09 3.38 -15.80
C ALA A 468 -25.00 2.47 -14.96
N LEU A 469 -25.38 2.94 -13.78
CA LEU A 469 -26.30 2.29 -12.85
C LEU A 469 -27.55 3.15 -12.74
N SER A 470 -28.71 2.55 -12.91
CA SER A 470 -30.00 3.25 -12.90
C SER A 470 -30.87 2.76 -11.75
N ARG A 471 -31.64 3.67 -11.13
CA ARG A 471 -32.53 3.35 -10.01
C ARG A 471 -33.53 2.23 -10.28
N GLU A 472 -33.96 2.05 -11.53
CA GLU A 472 -34.91 0.99 -11.91
C GLU A 472 -34.32 -0.43 -11.80
N LYS A 473 -33.00 -0.56 -12.01
CA LYS A 473 -32.31 -1.86 -12.14
C LYS A 473 -31.41 -2.15 -10.95
N ASP A 474 -30.85 -1.11 -10.33
CA ASP A 474 -29.83 -1.21 -9.29
C ASP A 474 -30.32 -0.63 -7.96
N GLN A 475 -29.82 -1.16 -6.85
CA GLN A 475 -30.07 -0.60 -5.52
C GLN A 475 -29.19 0.63 -5.30
N LEU A 476 -29.74 1.81 -5.62
CA LEU A 476 -29.12 3.11 -5.37
C LEU A 476 -29.65 3.75 -4.07
N PRO A 477 -28.89 4.68 -3.45
CA PRO A 477 -29.39 5.48 -2.33
C PRO A 477 -30.70 6.23 -2.68
N PRO A 478 -31.56 6.56 -1.71
CA PRO A 478 -32.91 7.10 -1.97
C PRO A 478 -32.95 8.37 -2.83
N ASP A 479 -31.90 9.19 -2.76
CA ASP A 479 -31.79 10.50 -3.42
C ASP A 479 -31.00 10.43 -4.74
N VAL A 480 -30.55 9.25 -5.16
CA VAL A 480 -29.72 9.05 -6.35
C VAL A 480 -30.55 8.41 -7.45
N ASN A 481 -30.62 9.09 -8.60
CA ASN A 481 -31.37 8.62 -9.77
C ASN A 481 -30.50 7.76 -10.68
N GLU A 482 -29.29 8.22 -10.95
CA GLU A 482 -28.31 7.54 -11.78
C GLU A 482 -26.91 7.69 -11.17
N ALA A 483 -26.08 6.64 -11.30
CA ALA A 483 -24.68 6.69 -10.92
C ALA A 483 -23.80 6.18 -12.07
N ILE A 484 -22.79 6.95 -12.46
CA ILE A 484 -21.87 6.59 -13.53
C ILE A 484 -20.49 6.34 -12.95
N ARG A 485 -19.92 5.19 -13.29
CA ARG A 485 -18.57 4.78 -12.94
C ARG A 485 -17.71 4.73 -14.18
N VAL A 486 -16.57 5.39 -14.14
CA VAL A 486 -15.58 5.42 -15.22
C VAL A 486 -14.27 4.86 -14.68
N TRP A 487 -13.72 3.87 -15.38
CA TRP A 487 -12.40 3.31 -15.09
C TRP A 487 -11.38 3.85 -16.09
N VAL A 488 -10.32 4.46 -15.56
CA VAL A 488 -9.21 4.99 -16.35
C VAL A 488 -7.96 4.22 -15.97
N ALA A 489 -7.30 3.63 -16.97
CA ALA A 489 -6.04 2.93 -16.79
C ALA A 489 -4.87 3.83 -17.21
N GLN A 490 -3.85 3.90 -16.37
CA GLN A 490 -2.59 4.58 -16.64
C GLN A 490 -1.46 3.55 -16.65
N THR A 491 -0.62 3.61 -17.68
CA THR A 491 0.66 2.89 -17.68
C THR A 491 1.73 3.81 -17.12
N ARG A 492 2.46 3.35 -16.10
CA ARG A 492 3.46 4.13 -15.38
C ARG A 492 4.82 3.46 -15.51
N LYS A 493 5.68 4.06 -16.33
CA LYS A 493 7.10 3.68 -16.42
C LYS A 493 7.83 4.10 -15.14
N ILE A 494 8.99 3.50 -14.85
CA ILE A 494 9.85 3.96 -13.76
C ILE A 494 10.36 5.38 -14.05
N SER A 495 10.30 6.26 -13.05
CA SER A 495 10.67 7.66 -13.19
C SER A 495 11.57 8.12 -12.04
N VAL A 496 12.30 9.23 -12.25
CA VAL A 496 13.05 9.89 -11.18
C VAL A 496 12.09 10.27 -10.04
N GLY A 497 12.44 9.93 -8.81
CA GLY A 497 11.60 10.11 -7.62
C GLY A 497 10.78 8.87 -7.23
N ASP A 498 10.68 7.86 -8.10
CA ASP A 498 10.06 6.59 -7.73
C ASP A 498 10.95 5.82 -6.74
N LYS A 499 10.31 5.08 -5.83
CA LYS A 499 11.01 4.30 -4.82
C LYS A 499 11.18 2.85 -5.26
N MET A 500 12.41 2.35 -5.14
CA MET A 500 12.77 0.95 -5.36
C MET A 500 13.35 0.34 -4.09
N ALA A 501 13.33 -0.98 -4.01
CA ALA A 501 13.98 -1.70 -2.93
C ALA A 501 14.38 -3.13 -3.35
N GLY A 502 15.41 -3.69 -2.71
CA GLY A 502 15.64 -5.13 -2.73
C GLY A 502 14.89 -5.83 -1.59
N ARG A 503 15.09 -7.15 -1.47
CA ARG A 503 14.47 -7.97 -0.41
C ARG A 503 15.17 -7.81 0.95
N HIS A 504 16.40 -7.31 0.96
CA HIS A 504 17.28 -7.17 2.13
C HIS A 504 17.12 -5.83 2.87
N GLY A 505 16.00 -5.13 2.69
CA GLY A 505 15.74 -3.83 3.32
C GLY A 505 16.58 -2.66 2.78
N ASN A 506 17.29 -2.84 1.66
CA ASN A 506 17.95 -1.77 0.91
C ASN A 506 16.89 -0.99 0.12
N LYS A 507 16.51 0.19 0.61
CA LYS A 507 15.51 1.07 0.00
C LYS A 507 16.19 2.27 -0.62
N GLY A 508 15.68 2.73 -1.75
CA GLY A 508 16.20 3.94 -2.37
C GLY A 508 15.24 4.61 -3.32
N VAL A 509 15.55 5.85 -3.65
CA VAL A 509 14.79 6.65 -4.62
C VAL A 509 15.62 6.78 -5.88
N VAL A 510 15.00 6.59 -7.04
CA VAL A 510 15.66 6.81 -8.33
C VAL A 510 16.03 8.29 -8.43
N SER A 511 17.31 8.61 -8.42
CA SER A 511 17.81 9.99 -8.51
C SER A 511 18.09 10.40 -9.95
N ARG A 512 18.57 9.45 -10.77
CA ARG A 512 18.90 9.69 -12.17
C ARG A 512 18.67 8.44 -13.01
N ILE A 513 18.16 8.67 -14.20
CA ILE A 513 18.11 7.69 -15.29
C ILE A 513 19.21 8.09 -16.25
N LEU A 514 20.26 7.27 -16.37
CA LEU A 514 21.38 7.53 -17.27
C LEU A 514 21.14 6.88 -18.63
N PRO A 515 21.56 7.52 -19.74
CA PRO A 515 21.65 6.86 -21.04
C PRO A 515 22.49 5.58 -20.94
N GLU A 516 22.17 4.58 -21.76
CA GLU A 516 22.85 3.28 -21.72
C GLU A 516 24.35 3.40 -22.05
N GLU A 517 24.69 4.31 -22.96
CA GLU A 517 26.05 4.65 -23.36
C GLU A 517 26.89 5.30 -22.25
N ASP A 518 26.25 5.96 -21.28
CA ASP A 518 26.93 6.62 -20.16
C ASP A 518 27.12 5.66 -18.96
N MET A 519 26.45 4.51 -18.96
CA MET A 519 26.52 3.56 -17.86
C MET A 519 27.88 2.85 -17.85
N PRO A 520 28.42 2.51 -16.66
CA PRO A 520 29.55 1.60 -16.56
C PRO A 520 29.26 0.30 -17.29
N PHE A 521 30.25 -0.19 -18.03
CA PHE A 521 30.10 -1.43 -18.79
C PHE A 521 31.23 -2.41 -18.51
N LEU A 522 30.91 -3.69 -18.69
CA LEU A 522 31.83 -4.81 -18.56
C LEU A 522 32.74 -4.93 -19.78
N SER A 523 33.81 -5.72 -19.68
CA SER A 523 34.78 -5.91 -20.78
C SER A 523 34.18 -6.48 -22.08
N ASP A 524 33.00 -7.11 -22.00
CA ASP A 524 32.25 -7.64 -23.15
C ASP A 524 31.34 -6.58 -23.81
N GLY A 525 31.29 -5.36 -23.27
CA GLY A 525 30.43 -4.28 -23.73
C GLY A 525 29.06 -4.23 -23.05
N THR A 526 28.74 -5.16 -22.14
CA THR A 526 27.45 -5.19 -21.45
C THR A 526 27.38 -4.06 -20.40
N PRO A 527 26.46 -3.09 -20.52
CA PRO A 527 26.29 -2.05 -19.52
C PRO A 527 25.57 -2.58 -18.27
N VAL A 528 25.87 -1.99 -17.12
CA VAL A 528 25.15 -2.30 -15.87
C VAL A 528 23.77 -1.64 -15.85
N ASP A 529 22.82 -2.24 -15.14
CA ASP A 529 21.44 -1.78 -15.11
C ASP A 529 21.18 -0.80 -13.96
N ILE A 530 21.77 -1.07 -12.81
CA ILE A 530 21.61 -0.28 -11.58
C ILE A 530 22.97 -0.06 -10.92
N ILE A 531 23.19 1.14 -10.39
CA ILE A 531 24.36 1.44 -9.55
C ILE A 531 23.88 1.70 -8.12
N LEU A 532 24.36 0.88 -7.18
CA LEU A 532 24.08 1.03 -5.76
C LEU A 532 25.32 1.52 -5.01
N ASN A 533 25.09 2.34 -3.99
CA ASN A 533 26.16 2.87 -3.17
C ASN A 533 26.68 1.80 -2.18
N PRO A 534 27.99 1.45 -2.22
CA PRO A 534 28.54 0.43 -1.33
C PRO A 534 28.52 0.83 0.16
N ILE A 535 28.52 2.14 0.48
CA ILE A 535 28.56 2.63 1.88
C ILE A 535 27.30 2.22 2.68
N GLY A 536 26.18 2.04 1.97
CA GLY A 536 24.92 1.63 2.57
C GLY A 536 24.90 0.19 3.10
N VAL A 537 25.84 -0.67 2.69
CA VAL A 537 25.83 -2.10 3.08
C VAL A 537 26.43 -2.33 4.47
N PRO A 538 27.69 -1.91 4.78
CA PRO A 538 28.30 -2.20 6.08
C PRO A 538 27.58 -1.51 7.24
N SER A 539 27.08 -0.29 7.03
CA SER A 539 26.37 0.47 8.06
C SER A 539 25.02 -0.14 8.47
N ARG A 540 24.46 -1.01 7.62
CA ARG A 540 23.14 -1.61 7.79
C ARG A 540 23.18 -3.10 8.10
N MET A 541 24.36 -3.72 8.00
CA MET A 541 24.57 -5.13 8.28
C MET A 541 23.59 -6.04 7.51
N ASN A 542 23.38 -5.74 6.22
CA ASN A 542 22.54 -6.55 5.31
C ASN A 542 23.39 -7.10 4.16
N LEU A 543 24.32 -7.99 4.52
CA LEU A 543 25.27 -8.59 3.59
C LEU A 543 24.60 -9.58 2.63
N GLY A 544 23.40 -10.07 2.96
CA GLY A 544 22.61 -10.96 2.12
C GLY A 544 22.44 -10.43 0.69
N GLN A 545 22.33 -9.11 0.50
CA GLN A 545 22.21 -8.51 -0.84
C GLN A 545 23.46 -8.70 -1.72
N VAL A 546 24.65 -8.76 -1.10
CA VAL A 546 25.92 -8.98 -1.80
C VAL A 546 26.05 -10.45 -2.17
N LEU A 547 25.69 -11.35 -1.25
CA LEU A 547 25.63 -12.79 -1.49
C LEU A 547 24.62 -13.13 -2.59
N GLU A 548 23.43 -12.51 -2.56
CA GLU A 548 22.42 -12.60 -3.63
C GLU A 548 23.02 -12.16 -4.97
N SER A 549 23.73 -11.03 -5.00
CA SER A 549 24.34 -10.50 -6.23
C SER A 549 25.38 -11.47 -6.81
N HIS A 550 26.23 -12.05 -5.96
CA HIS A 550 27.27 -13.01 -6.33
C HIS A 550 26.66 -14.32 -6.87
N LEU A 551 25.76 -14.94 -6.11
CA LEU A 551 25.09 -16.17 -6.54
C LEU A 551 24.23 -15.92 -7.78
N GLY A 552 23.57 -14.77 -7.86
CA GLY A 552 22.80 -14.35 -9.02
C GLY A 552 23.64 -14.20 -10.28
N TRP A 553 24.88 -13.70 -10.17
CA TRP A 553 25.81 -13.68 -11.30
C TRP A 553 26.11 -15.10 -11.81
N ALA A 554 26.42 -16.01 -10.90
CA ALA A 554 26.72 -17.39 -11.25
C ALA A 554 25.51 -18.10 -11.86
N ALA A 555 24.34 -17.95 -11.25
CA ALA A 555 23.06 -18.50 -11.69
C ALA A 555 22.69 -17.99 -13.10
N ARG A 556 22.85 -16.68 -13.35
CA ARG A 556 22.64 -16.09 -14.68
C ARG A 556 23.62 -16.61 -15.72
N SER A 557 24.91 -16.70 -15.38
CA SER A 557 25.96 -17.10 -16.32
C SER A 557 25.92 -18.59 -16.66
N LEU A 558 25.56 -19.42 -15.68
CA LEU A 558 25.47 -20.88 -15.80
C LEU A 558 24.05 -21.36 -16.14
N ASN A 559 23.09 -20.44 -16.27
CA ASN A 559 21.69 -20.68 -16.64
C ASN A 559 20.98 -21.69 -15.72
N PHE A 560 21.03 -21.44 -14.41
CA PHE A 560 20.24 -22.17 -13.41
C PHE A 560 19.51 -21.20 -12.47
N GLN A 561 18.46 -21.68 -11.81
CA GLN A 561 17.80 -20.96 -10.71
C GLN A 561 18.34 -21.49 -9.39
N ALA A 562 18.83 -20.59 -8.53
CA ALA A 562 19.34 -20.95 -7.23
C ALA A 562 18.21 -20.90 -6.19
N LEU A 563 18.11 -21.93 -5.36
CA LEU A 563 17.20 -21.95 -4.22
C LEU A 563 18.03 -21.93 -2.94
N THR A 564 17.91 -20.85 -2.17
CA THR A 564 18.57 -20.65 -0.89
C THR A 564 17.51 -20.44 0.20
N PRO A 565 16.98 -21.54 0.78
CA PRO A 565 16.06 -21.46 1.90
C PRO A 565 16.68 -20.72 3.09
N VAL A 566 15.84 -20.08 3.88
CA VAL A 566 16.26 -19.33 5.07
C VAL A 566 16.90 -20.26 6.12
N PHE A 567 18.11 -19.94 6.59
CA PHE A 567 18.94 -20.73 7.51
C PHE A 567 19.44 -22.10 7.01
N GLU A 568 19.18 -22.45 5.74
CA GLU A 568 19.62 -23.71 5.10
C GLU A 568 20.06 -23.45 3.65
N GLY A 569 20.57 -22.24 3.40
CA GLY A 569 20.95 -21.75 2.07
C GLY A 569 22.32 -22.22 1.60
N ALA A 570 22.74 -21.69 0.45
CA ALA A 570 24.08 -21.92 -0.09
C ALA A 570 25.15 -21.37 0.87
N ASP A 571 26.17 -22.17 1.17
CA ASP A 571 27.31 -21.71 1.95
C ASP A 571 28.29 -20.88 1.08
N ASP A 572 29.24 -20.21 1.73
CA ASP A 572 30.25 -19.41 1.03
C ASP A 572 31.03 -20.27 0.01
N ASN A 573 31.34 -21.53 0.34
CA ASN A 573 32.07 -22.43 -0.56
C ASN A 573 31.27 -22.76 -1.83
N ASN A 574 29.95 -22.95 -1.73
CA ASN A 574 29.07 -23.20 -2.88
C ASN A 574 29.02 -21.98 -3.80
N ILE A 575 28.96 -20.78 -3.22
CA ILE A 575 28.99 -19.53 -3.99
C ILE A 575 30.35 -19.37 -4.67
N GLU A 576 31.44 -19.60 -3.95
CA GLU A 576 32.81 -19.52 -4.48
C GLU A 576 33.07 -20.53 -5.59
N ASP A 577 32.65 -21.80 -5.44
CA ASP A 577 32.79 -22.82 -6.49
C ASP A 577 31.96 -22.47 -7.74
N SER A 578 30.74 -21.94 -7.54
CA SER A 578 29.88 -21.49 -8.64
C SER A 578 30.51 -20.30 -9.38
N LEU A 579 31.08 -19.35 -8.64
CA LEU A 579 31.78 -18.20 -9.21
C LEU A 579 33.08 -18.62 -9.91
N ALA A 580 33.85 -19.55 -9.36
CA ALA A 580 35.10 -20.03 -9.98
C ALA A 580 34.88 -20.60 -11.39
N ARG A 581 33.67 -21.07 -11.70
CA ARG A 581 33.29 -21.60 -13.02
C ARG A 581 32.92 -20.52 -14.04
N CYS A 582 32.57 -19.29 -13.61
CA CYS A 582 31.97 -18.28 -14.49
C CYS A 582 32.49 -16.85 -14.30
N SER A 583 33.30 -16.59 -13.27
CA SER A 583 33.82 -15.27 -12.89
C SER A 583 35.36 -15.32 -12.79
N PRO A 584 36.05 -14.18 -12.97
CA PRO A 584 37.46 -14.05 -12.63
C PRO A 584 37.74 -14.44 -11.16
N PRO A 585 38.99 -14.80 -10.81
CA PRO A 585 39.40 -15.23 -9.45
C PRO A 585 39.28 -14.13 -8.38
N THR A 586 38.73 -12.97 -8.72
CA THR A 586 38.50 -11.81 -7.86
C THR A 586 37.07 -11.79 -7.27
N PHE A 587 36.49 -12.95 -6.95
CA PHE A 587 35.22 -13.10 -6.22
C PHE A 587 34.10 -12.15 -6.70
N ALA A 588 33.63 -12.32 -7.94
CA ALA A 588 32.58 -11.48 -8.55
C ALA A 588 32.89 -9.97 -8.65
N LYS A 589 34.17 -9.58 -8.56
CA LYS A 589 34.63 -8.24 -8.93
C LYS A 589 35.17 -8.23 -10.35
N PHE A 590 34.69 -7.27 -11.13
CA PHE A 590 35.01 -7.12 -12.54
C PHE A 590 35.66 -5.77 -12.81
N GLN A 591 36.53 -5.74 -13.83
CA GLN A 591 37.03 -4.48 -14.36
C GLN A 591 35.89 -3.81 -15.15
N LEU A 592 35.42 -2.67 -14.64
CA LEU A 592 34.44 -1.83 -15.33
C LEU A 592 35.16 -0.72 -16.11
N PHE A 593 34.47 -0.23 -17.13
CA PHE A 593 34.88 0.92 -17.94
C PHE A 593 33.82 2.00 -17.83
N ASP A 594 34.26 3.25 -17.77
CA ASP A 594 33.38 4.41 -17.78
C ASP A 594 32.76 4.58 -19.17
N GLY A 595 31.43 4.57 -19.26
CA GLY A 595 30.70 4.75 -20.53
C GLY A 595 31.02 6.08 -21.23
N ARG A 596 31.35 7.12 -20.46
CA ARG A 596 31.58 8.47 -21.02
C ARG A 596 32.97 8.67 -21.60
N SER A 597 34.00 8.18 -20.90
CA SER A 597 35.40 8.34 -21.31
C SER A 597 35.96 7.12 -22.04
N GLY A 598 35.40 5.94 -21.79
CA GLY A 598 35.94 4.65 -22.22
C GLY A 598 37.12 4.16 -21.39
N GLU A 599 37.54 4.91 -20.36
CA GLU A 599 38.66 4.53 -19.49
C GLU A 599 38.24 3.48 -18.46
N ALA A 600 39.18 2.61 -18.08
CA ALA A 600 38.95 1.61 -17.04
C ALA A 600 38.97 2.26 -15.65
N PHE A 601 38.07 1.85 -14.75
CA PHE A 601 38.14 2.26 -13.34
C PHE A 601 39.39 1.73 -12.64
N ASP A 602 39.96 2.50 -11.71
CA ASP A 602 41.21 2.14 -11.02
C ASP A 602 41.14 0.81 -10.26
N GLN A 603 39.95 0.44 -9.75
CA GLN A 603 39.72 -0.76 -8.95
C GLN A 603 38.59 -1.61 -9.53
N PRO A 604 38.69 -2.96 -9.44
CA PRO A 604 37.62 -3.83 -9.85
C PRO A 604 36.40 -3.67 -8.91
N VAL A 605 35.22 -3.65 -9.50
CA VAL A 605 33.94 -3.36 -8.83
C VAL A 605 33.15 -4.64 -8.68
N ALA A 606 32.46 -4.81 -7.54
CA ALA A 606 31.54 -5.92 -7.35
C ALA A 606 30.32 -5.74 -8.26
N VAL A 607 30.11 -6.71 -9.15
CA VAL A 607 29.01 -6.71 -10.13
C VAL A 607 28.28 -8.04 -10.03
N GLY A 608 26.95 -8.01 -10.06
CA GLY A 608 26.17 -9.23 -9.96
C GLY A 608 24.70 -9.05 -10.36
N SER A 609 23.92 -10.12 -10.26
CA SER A 609 22.48 -10.07 -10.57
C SER A 609 21.69 -10.05 -9.27
N ILE A 610 20.91 -8.99 -9.03
CA ILE A 610 20.10 -8.82 -7.81
C ILE A 610 18.62 -8.69 -8.16
N TYR A 611 17.73 -9.13 -7.27
CA TYR A 611 16.29 -8.98 -7.46
C TYR A 611 15.76 -7.66 -6.88
N MET A 612 15.32 -6.76 -7.76
CA MET A 612 14.86 -5.42 -7.38
C MET A 612 13.35 -5.25 -7.60
N LEU A 613 12.72 -4.57 -6.64
CA LEU A 613 11.29 -4.31 -6.58
C LEU A 613 10.99 -2.83 -6.86
N LYS A 614 9.90 -2.56 -7.57
CA LYS A 614 9.30 -1.22 -7.66
C LYS A 614 8.20 -1.08 -6.62
N LEU A 615 8.29 -0.10 -5.74
CA LEU A 615 7.30 0.10 -4.66
C LEU A 615 6.16 1.01 -5.11
N ILE A 616 4.99 0.89 -4.47
CA ILE A 616 3.79 1.70 -4.73
C ILE A 616 3.97 3.20 -4.40
N HIS A 617 5.13 3.56 -3.85
CA HIS A 617 5.51 4.93 -3.56
C HIS A 617 6.05 5.65 -4.80
N LEU A 618 5.14 6.00 -5.70
CA LEU A 618 5.44 6.67 -6.96
C LEU A 618 5.45 8.19 -6.81
N VAL A 619 6.32 8.87 -7.57
CA VAL A 619 6.46 10.34 -7.50
C VAL A 619 5.21 11.06 -7.99
N GLU A 620 4.56 10.54 -9.05
CA GLU A 620 3.35 11.13 -9.63
C GLU A 620 2.20 11.22 -8.59
N ASP A 621 2.16 10.28 -7.66
CA ASP A 621 1.15 10.28 -6.59
C ASP A 621 1.52 11.22 -5.44
N LYS A 622 2.80 11.49 -5.23
CA LYS A 622 3.31 12.31 -4.11
C LYS A 622 3.44 13.79 -4.44
N ILE A 623 3.72 14.14 -5.69
CA ILE A 623 3.83 15.54 -6.09
C ILE A 623 2.48 16.25 -5.89
N HIS A 624 2.53 17.38 -5.19
CA HIS A 624 1.37 18.21 -4.92
C HIS A 624 1.81 19.67 -4.83
N ALA A 625 1.13 20.53 -5.58
CA ALA A 625 1.33 21.96 -5.55
C ALA A 625 -0.03 22.64 -5.50
N ARG A 626 -0.11 23.72 -4.74
CA ARG A 626 -1.31 24.53 -4.58
C ARG A 626 -0.92 26.00 -4.64
N SER A 627 -1.63 26.76 -5.47
CA SER A 627 -1.64 28.22 -5.43
C SER A 627 -2.78 28.70 -4.54
N THR A 628 -4.01 28.58 -5.01
CA THR A 628 -5.26 28.83 -4.28
C THR A 628 -6.10 27.55 -4.27
N GLY A 629 -7.12 27.48 -3.43
CA GLY A 629 -7.93 26.27 -3.33
C GLY A 629 -9.08 26.40 -2.33
N PRO A 630 -9.74 25.29 -1.98
CA PRO A 630 -10.81 25.32 -1.01
C PRO A 630 -10.29 25.58 0.41
N TYR A 631 -11.19 26.11 1.23
CA TYR A 631 -10.96 26.50 2.61
C TYR A 631 -12.01 25.85 3.51
N SER A 632 -11.63 25.66 4.78
CA SER A 632 -12.53 25.21 5.84
C SER A 632 -13.61 26.26 6.07
N MET A 633 -14.86 25.83 6.19
CA MET A 633 -15.98 26.75 6.48
C MET A 633 -15.88 27.37 7.88
N ILE A 634 -15.27 26.67 8.83
CA ILE A 634 -15.20 27.09 10.24
C ILE A 634 -13.95 27.93 10.45
N THR A 635 -12.78 27.35 10.18
CA THR A 635 -11.49 28.00 10.49
C THR A 635 -10.98 28.91 9.39
N GLN A 636 -11.61 28.92 8.21
CA GLN A 636 -11.15 29.63 7.00
C GLN A 636 -9.76 29.25 6.49
N GLN A 637 -9.10 28.27 7.10
CA GLN A 637 -7.80 27.76 6.69
C GLN A 637 -7.88 26.89 5.45
N PRO A 638 -6.81 26.82 4.63
CA PRO A 638 -6.68 25.86 3.55
C PRO A 638 -7.07 24.44 4.00
N LEU A 639 -7.92 23.74 3.24
CA LEU A 639 -8.20 22.33 3.52
C LEU A 639 -6.91 21.49 3.49
N GLY A 640 -6.90 20.35 4.19
CA GLY A 640 -5.77 19.44 4.20
C GLY A 640 -5.85 18.35 3.12
N GLY A 641 -4.70 17.98 2.56
CA GLY A 641 -4.55 16.79 1.73
C GLY A 641 -4.78 16.99 0.21
N LYS A 642 -4.03 16.23 -0.58
CA LYS A 642 -4.00 16.31 -2.06
C LYS A 642 -5.38 16.10 -2.70
N ALA A 643 -6.17 15.15 -2.19
CA ALA A 643 -7.49 14.82 -2.75
C ALA A 643 -8.48 15.99 -2.71
N GLN A 644 -8.30 16.92 -1.77
CA GLN A 644 -9.12 18.12 -1.62
C GLN A 644 -8.43 19.37 -2.20
N PHE A 645 -7.33 19.20 -2.93
CA PHE A 645 -6.47 20.30 -3.37
C PHE A 645 -6.00 21.17 -2.18
N GLY A 646 -5.63 20.50 -1.09
CA GLY A 646 -5.30 21.10 0.19
C GLY A 646 -3.95 21.81 0.25
N GLY A 647 -3.74 22.63 1.27
CA GLY A 647 -2.45 23.26 1.58
C GLY A 647 -1.51 22.31 2.35
N GLN A 648 -0.24 22.67 2.42
CA GLN A 648 0.70 22.04 3.34
C GLN A 648 0.51 22.62 4.74
N ARG A 649 0.66 21.78 5.77
CA ARG A 649 0.61 22.25 7.15
C ARG A 649 1.94 22.90 7.50
N PHE A 650 1.89 24.17 7.90
CA PHE A 650 3.00 24.82 8.58
C PHE A 650 2.81 24.62 10.08
N GLY A 651 3.64 23.76 10.69
CA GLY A 651 3.51 23.35 12.07
C GLY A 651 4.24 24.29 13.03
N GLU A 652 4.05 24.03 14.32
CA GLU A 652 4.71 24.77 15.40
C GLU A 652 6.24 24.71 15.31
N MET A 653 6.81 23.55 14.93
CA MET A 653 8.25 23.42 14.74
C MET A 653 8.78 24.28 13.58
N GLU A 654 8.01 24.40 12.49
CA GLU A 654 8.38 25.27 11.38
C GLU A 654 8.22 26.77 11.73
N VAL A 655 7.26 27.11 12.60
CA VAL A 655 7.12 28.46 13.17
C VAL A 655 8.38 28.83 13.97
N TRP A 656 8.81 27.98 14.91
CA TRP A 656 10.03 28.20 15.68
C TRP A 656 11.27 28.38 14.80
N ALA A 657 11.33 27.69 13.66
CA ALA A 657 12.42 27.87 12.72
C ALA A 657 12.44 29.31 12.15
N LEU A 658 11.29 29.85 11.72
CA LEU A 658 11.22 31.23 11.22
C LEU A 658 11.47 32.28 12.31
N GLU A 659 11.00 32.02 13.54
CA GLU A 659 11.29 32.87 14.70
C GLU A 659 12.80 32.92 14.99
N ALA A 660 13.48 31.77 14.96
CA ALA A 660 14.92 31.69 15.16
C ALA A 660 15.72 32.46 14.08
N TYR A 661 15.20 32.52 12.85
CA TYR A 661 15.76 33.34 11.77
C TYR A 661 15.37 34.82 11.85
N SER A 662 14.52 35.21 12.81
CA SER A 662 13.92 36.55 12.89
C SER A 662 13.20 36.95 11.59
N ALA A 663 12.63 35.96 10.89
CA ALA A 663 11.94 36.15 9.62
C ALA A 663 10.49 36.61 9.84
N ALA A 664 10.31 37.75 10.51
CA ALA A 664 9.02 38.25 11.00
C ALA A 664 7.95 38.36 9.90
N HIS A 665 8.28 38.99 8.76
CA HIS A 665 7.32 39.14 7.66
C HIS A 665 6.95 37.80 7.01
N ASN A 666 7.91 36.88 6.85
CA ASN A 666 7.62 35.56 6.30
C ASN A 666 6.68 34.77 7.22
N LEU A 667 6.91 34.85 8.53
CA LEU A 667 6.05 34.21 9.52
C LEU A 667 4.65 34.83 9.52
N GLN A 668 4.57 36.16 9.55
CA GLN A 668 3.29 36.88 9.49
C GLN A 668 2.53 36.50 8.22
N GLU A 669 3.19 36.48 7.06
CA GLU A 669 2.59 36.12 5.77
C GLU A 669 1.97 34.70 5.78
N VAL A 670 2.70 33.73 6.32
CA VAL A 670 2.26 32.32 6.40
C VAL A 670 1.06 32.17 7.33
N LEU A 671 1.03 32.91 8.43
CA LEU A 671 -0.05 32.86 9.42
C LEU A 671 -1.30 33.67 9.02
N THR A 672 -1.20 34.56 8.03
CA THR A 672 -2.29 35.49 7.65
C THR A 672 -2.72 35.27 6.18
N ILE A 673 -2.15 36.01 5.24
CA ILE A 673 -2.59 36.12 3.84
C ILE A 673 -2.44 34.82 3.05
N LYS A 674 -1.58 33.88 3.50
CA LYS A 674 -1.46 32.53 2.93
C LYS A 674 -2.40 31.50 3.59
N SER A 675 -3.08 31.87 4.67
CA SER A 675 -3.93 30.98 5.47
C SER A 675 -5.37 31.52 5.56
N ASP A 676 -5.72 32.17 6.66
CA ASP A 676 -7.07 32.46 7.12
C ASP A 676 -7.39 33.96 7.27
N ASP A 677 -6.51 34.84 6.79
CA ASP A 677 -6.90 36.23 6.50
C ASP A 677 -7.75 36.26 5.23
N VAL A 678 -9.08 36.33 5.41
CA VAL A 678 -10.07 36.20 4.33
C VAL A 678 -10.00 37.36 3.35
N THR A 679 -9.85 38.59 3.84
CA THR A 679 -9.76 39.79 2.99
C THR A 679 -8.35 39.94 2.43
N GLY A 680 -7.33 39.76 3.28
CA GLY A 680 -5.93 39.88 2.89
C GLY A 680 -5.53 38.91 1.78
N ARG A 681 -5.99 37.64 1.80
CA ARG A 681 -5.66 36.68 0.73
C ARG A 681 -6.22 37.07 -0.64
N VAL A 682 -7.43 37.65 -0.68
CA VAL A 682 -8.07 38.09 -1.94
C VAL A 682 -7.34 39.31 -2.50
N ASN A 683 -7.07 40.28 -1.63
CA ASN A 683 -6.33 41.50 -2.00
C ASN A 683 -4.90 41.17 -2.44
N THR A 684 -4.26 40.20 -1.78
CA THR A 684 -2.92 39.71 -2.15
C THR A 684 -2.93 39.08 -3.53
N TYR A 685 -3.90 38.21 -3.82
CA TYR A 685 -4.03 37.61 -5.15
C TYR A 685 -4.24 38.68 -6.23
N GLU A 686 -5.11 39.65 -5.99
CA GLU A 686 -5.34 40.76 -6.91
C GLU A 686 -4.08 41.62 -7.11
N SER A 687 -3.34 41.90 -6.03
CA SER A 687 -2.09 42.67 -6.07
C SER A 687 -1.03 41.95 -6.89
N ILE A 688 -0.87 40.63 -6.70
CA ILE A 688 0.06 39.81 -7.49
C ILE A 688 -0.30 39.85 -8.98
N VAL A 689 -1.59 39.70 -9.33
CA VAL A 689 -2.05 39.73 -10.73
C VAL A 689 -1.83 41.10 -11.37
N LYS A 690 -2.01 42.19 -10.60
CA LYS A 690 -1.80 43.56 -11.07
C LYS A 690 -0.34 44.02 -11.04
N GLY A 691 0.55 43.27 -10.37
CA GLY A 691 1.94 43.68 -10.12
C GLY A 691 2.08 44.81 -9.08
N ASN A 692 1.09 44.96 -8.19
CA ASN A 692 1.10 45.94 -7.11
C ASN A 692 1.79 45.37 -5.86
N PRO A 693 2.33 46.23 -4.96
CA PRO A 693 2.84 45.78 -3.67
C PRO A 693 1.72 45.14 -2.84
N ILE A 694 2.08 44.12 -2.07
CA ILE A 694 1.16 43.41 -1.17
C ILE A 694 0.79 44.34 -0.01
N THR A 695 -0.51 44.40 0.32
CA THR A 695 -1.03 45.19 1.43
C THR A 695 -0.67 44.58 2.77
N GLN A 696 -0.68 45.39 3.84
CA GLN A 696 -0.46 44.90 5.19
C GLN A 696 -1.49 43.82 5.57
N PRO A 697 -1.07 42.68 6.17
CA PRO A 697 -1.98 41.64 6.60
C PRO A 697 -2.96 42.11 7.69
N GLY A 698 -4.18 41.57 7.65
CA GLY A 698 -5.20 41.79 8.67
C GLY A 698 -5.17 40.75 9.79
N ILE A 699 -6.25 40.72 10.58
CA ILE A 699 -6.42 39.77 11.68
C ILE A 699 -6.83 38.39 11.14
N PRO A 700 -6.14 37.30 11.55
CA PRO A 700 -6.53 35.93 11.21
C PRO A 700 -7.96 35.58 11.65
N GLU A 701 -8.73 34.92 10.80
CA GLU A 701 -10.09 34.52 11.19
C GLU A 701 -10.09 33.48 12.32
N SER A 702 -9.04 32.66 12.45
CA SER A 702 -8.90 31.73 13.58
C SER A 702 -8.86 32.45 14.94
N PHE A 703 -8.34 33.68 14.98
CA PHE A 703 -8.32 34.49 16.20
C PHE A 703 -9.72 34.99 16.55
N ASN A 704 -10.50 35.43 15.55
CA ASN A 704 -11.90 35.80 15.74
C ASN A 704 -12.74 34.61 16.24
N VAL A 705 -12.52 33.41 15.67
CA VAL A 705 -13.17 32.18 16.13
C VAL A 705 -12.81 31.89 17.58
N LEU A 706 -11.53 31.98 17.95
CA LEU A 706 -11.08 31.80 19.33
C LEU A 706 -11.78 32.77 20.30
N LEU A 707 -11.86 34.06 19.97
CA LEU A 707 -12.57 35.05 20.79
C LEU A 707 -14.04 34.66 21.00
N LYS A 708 -14.72 34.17 19.95
CA LYS A 708 -16.11 33.71 20.06
C LYS A 708 -16.24 32.43 20.88
N GLU A 709 -15.28 31.52 20.79
CA GLU A 709 -15.25 30.31 21.63
C GLU A 709 -15.05 30.68 23.11
N LEU A 710 -14.15 31.61 23.43
CA LEU A 710 -13.97 32.11 24.82
C LEU A 710 -15.22 32.82 25.34
N GLN A 711 -15.85 33.66 24.52
CA GLN A 711 -17.13 34.33 24.84
C GLN A 711 -18.25 33.31 25.10
N SER A 712 -18.27 32.19 24.38
CA SER A 712 -19.25 31.12 24.59
C SER A 712 -19.11 30.41 25.96
N LEU A 713 -17.93 30.49 26.56
CA LEU A 713 -17.65 29.97 27.91
C LEU A 713 -18.01 30.97 29.03
N GLY A 714 -18.54 32.15 28.68
CA GLY A 714 -18.85 33.22 29.63
C GLY A 714 -17.67 34.15 29.94
N LEU A 715 -16.57 34.04 29.20
CA LEU A 715 -15.42 34.95 29.33
C LEU A 715 -15.62 36.17 28.42
N ASN A 716 -15.73 37.37 29.00
CA ASN A 716 -15.82 38.59 28.21
C ASN A 716 -14.40 39.03 27.80
N VAL A 717 -13.99 38.67 26.58
CA VAL A 717 -12.70 39.05 25.99
C VAL A 717 -12.93 40.15 24.95
N ARG A 718 -12.17 41.24 25.04
CA ARG A 718 -12.19 42.39 24.12
C ARG A 718 -10.76 42.79 23.75
N LEU A 719 -10.60 43.38 22.57
CA LEU A 719 -9.38 44.07 22.17
C LEU A 719 -9.51 45.53 22.62
N GLU A 720 -8.54 46.03 23.37
CA GLU A 720 -8.48 47.43 23.82
C GLU A 720 -7.32 48.13 23.12
N ASP A 721 -7.58 49.31 22.56
CA ASP A 721 -6.55 50.19 22.02
C ASP A 721 -5.78 50.85 23.19
N GLU A 722 -4.47 51.04 23.06
CA GLU A 722 -3.61 51.61 24.13
C GLU A 722 -4.03 53.01 24.62
N GLU A 723 -4.84 53.76 23.86
CA GLU A 723 -5.20 55.15 24.19
C GLU A 723 -6.45 55.32 25.09
N GLU A 724 -7.23 54.28 25.40
CA GLU A 724 -8.50 54.47 26.14
C GLU A 724 -8.37 54.61 27.68
N GLN A 725 -7.16 54.70 28.25
CA GLN A 725 -6.99 54.88 29.70
C GLN A 725 -6.82 56.32 30.22
N GLU A 726 -6.65 57.36 29.38
CA GLU A 726 -6.71 58.76 29.88
C GLU A 726 -7.34 59.74 28.86
N ASP A 727 -8.50 60.28 29.26
CA ASP A 727 -9.23 61.45 28.74
C ASP A 727 -10.11 61.33 27.46
N GLY A 728 -11.41 61.56 27.67
CA GLY A 728 -12.47 61.56 26.66
C GLY A 728 -12.38 62.71 25.64
N SER A 729 -11.48 62.56 24.67
CA SER A 729 -11.50 63.36 23.45
C SER A 729 -11.22 62.48 22.22
N LEU A 730 -12.07 62.63 21.20
CA LEU A 730 -12.06 61.89 19.93
C LEU A 730 -10.77 62.18 19.14
N GLY A 731 -9.81 61.26 19.18
CA GLY A 731 -8.75 61.07 18.20
C GLY A 731 -8.98 59.75 17.44
N LEU A 732 -8.63 59.68 16.15
CA LEU A 732 -8.70 58.45 15.36
C LEU A 732 -7.52 57.54 15.74
N PRO A 733 -7.74 56.27 16.14
CA PRO A 733 -6.66 55.40 16.58
C PRO A 733 -5.83 54.88 15.39
N GLY A 734 -4.52 54.82 15.61
CA GLY A 734 -3.58 54.07 14.77
C GLY A 734 -3.52 52.62 15.22
N GLU A 735 -3.51 51.70 14.25
CA GLU A 735 -3.27 50.27 14.46
C GLU A 735 -1.83 50.08 14.92
N ASP A 736 -1.59 49.84 16.21
CA ASP A 736 -0.53 48.95 16.72
C ASP A 736 -0.57 48.99 18.27
N ASP A 737 -0.53 47.78 18.85
CA ASP A 737 -0.56 47.44 20.29
C ASP A 737 -1.95 47.33 20.96
N TYR A 738 -2.39 46.07 21.16
CA TYR A 738 -3.60 45.70 21.90
C TYR A 738 -3.24 45.03 23.23
N LEU A 739 -3.88 45.44 24.33
CA LEU A 739 -3.78 44.79 25.64
C LEU A 739 -4.88 43.71 25.82
N PHE A 740 -4.53 42.57 26.41
CA PHE A 740 -5.43 41.43 26.60
C PHE A 740 -6.05 41.47 28.00
N THR A 741 -7.34 41.78 28.11
CA THR A 741 -8.10 41.71 29.38
C THR A 741 -9.16 40.61 29.31
N ALA A 742 -9.26 39.81 30.38
CA ALA A 742 -10.24 38.74 30.49
C ALA A 742 -11.02 38.89 31.80
N GLU A 743 -12.30 39.22 31.70
CA GLU A 743 -13.22 39.29 32.83
C GLU A 743 -14.14 38.06 32.83
N VAL A 744 -14.29 37.42 33.98
CA VAL A 744 -15.22 36.30 34.19
C VAL A 744 -16.58 36.89 34.53
N ASN A 745 -17.60 36.60 33.72
CA ASN A 745 -19.00 36.92 34.06
C ASN A 745 -19.63 35.90 35.01
#